data_AF-A0A853ATS9-F1
#
_entry.id   AF-A0A853ATS9-F1
#
_cell.length_a   1.000
_cell.length_b   1.000
_cell.length_c   1.000
_cell.angle_alpha   90.00
_cell.angle_beta   90.00
_cell.angle_gamma   90.00
#
_symmetry.space_group_name_H-M   'P 1'
#
loop_
_entity.id
_entity.type
_entity.pdbx_description
1 polymer ?
#
loop_
_entity_poly.entity_id
_entity_poly.type
_entity_poly.pdbx_seq_one_letter_code
_entity_poly.pdbx_strand_id
1 'polypeptide(L)'
;MDDSERALLAAWRAARTADRRDPVEQRLLETWRRWRERPATQPLWATALRHRLSGGSPPVPATGLADRSGPIPDAPGRVLGMLLGGAVGEFVALGEVGQRTSALLFALEGLIRAHTRARASGDGDPVAFALGGLRRWMHTRGVPWADCGTEIAHPNGWLVRERALHSSRVDEPTMLSALSRVAAGQPAGTRKHPITSSDSATAVPLGALAALWSGDPGTVFALGGDFAALTHGHVHGHTPASVLGTSVLWLLRGHPLEASLRQGIASWQSARATLGHALRLGRISPAGAHPGPDHLDAMQPGRSGLAALAVAVRVAVACEDDFGTAVRAASDHSGDTASAAVLCGQLLGARHGPTAIPAELRDALPITPLVERIATDAATEFGPYPDESDDWERRYPTTEATGTTPSTADYRTGLTAVPRLAASRDRFLGAVLGCAIGEALGIPVAGDSWEEIRARHGADGLTDYVPAGHPSGRLGSDTQLLLFTLEGTIRASVSRRTAGTTDPTRHVQHAYQRWLHTQHLSWPRAAGEFLGTAPEPDGWLVQQRALFQTRNPGRTMMRTLIAFAKGQQPMGTPERPASDSAGSSALVRAVPVALWSSDPAEVFDIGMRTAVLTHGHPTARLSTGALAFLVSRLLAGEALAGAVEEVLDQLSGRSGHEEVTRRIGAAVRLARAGRVAPTDLERALGTGATAAESLAIGLHAALVGDGDLDTALPVAVNHSGGSATTGAVCGSLVGAVAGARRIPERWTDDLELHDVIERLAHDAVLEFGPRPPAWGDRYPPT
;
A
#
# COMPACT_ATOMS: atom_id res chain seq x y z
N MET A 1 -19.72 -28.49 -22.20
CA MET A 1 -19.07 -29.80 -22.38
C MET A 1 -20.00 -30.62 -23.25
N ASP A 2 -19.58 -30.94 -24.47
CA ASP A 2 -20.43 -31.59 -25.48
C ASP A 2 -20.54 -33.10 -25.21
N ASP A 3 -21.58 -33.74 -25.73
CA ASP A 3 -21.86 -35.17 -25.53
C ASP A 3 -20.78 -36.09 -26.10
N SER A 4 -20.05 -35.62 -27.11
CA SER A 4 -18.88 -36.26 -27.69
C SER A 4 -17.70 -36.33 -26.70
N GLU A 5 -17.51 -35.27 -25.92
CA GLU A 5 -16.50 -35.20 -24.85
C GLU A 5 -16.83 -36.16 -23.69
N ARG A 6 -18.11 -36.26 -23.33
CA ARG A 6 -18.58 -37.23 -22.32
C ARG A 6 -18.45 -38.68 -22.82
N ALA A 7 -18.74 -38.93 -24.10
CA ALA A 7 -18.58 -40.24 -24.71
C ALA A 7 -17.09 -40.66 -24.79
N LEU A 8 -16.19 -39.72 -25.11
CA LEU A 8 -14.73 -39.93 -25.09
C LEU A 8 -14.21 -40.24 -23.68
N LEU A 9 -14.66 -39.51 -22.66
CA LEU A 9 -14.31 -39.77 -21.27
C LEU A 9 -14.87 -41.10 -20.74
N ALA A 10 -16.08 -41.48 -21.18
CA ALA A 10 -16.67 -42.77 -20.83
C ALA A 10 -15.96 -43.94 -21.53
N ALA A 11 -15.62 -43.80 -22.81
CA ALA A 11 -14.83 -44.77 -23.58
C ALA A 11 -13.41 -44.93 -23.01
N TRP A 12 -12.78 -43.82 -22.60
CA TRP A 12 -11.48 -43.81 -21.94
C TRP A 12 -11.50 -44.53 -20.58
N ARG A 13 -12.60 -44.39 -19.81
CA ARG A 13 -12.78 -45.10 -18.53
C ARG A 13 -13.10 -46.58 -18.74
N ALA A 14 -13.85 -46.93 -19.78
CA ALA A 14 -14.21 -48.31 -20.11
C ALA A 14 -13.01 -49.13 -20.64
N ALA A 15 -12.07 -48.49 -21.34
CA ALA A 15 -10.86 -49.12 -21.87
C ALA A 15 -9.82 -49.53 -20.80
N ARG A 16 -10.09 -49.32 -19.50
CA ARG A 16 -9.14 -49.51 -18.39
C ARG A 16 -9.41 -50.74 -17.50
N THR A 17 -9.90 -51.83 -18.08
CA THR A 17 -9.86 -53.14 -17.42
C THR A 17 -8.79 -54.02 -18.09
N ALA A 18 -7.88 -54.56 -17.27
CA ALA A 18 -6.75 -55.44 -17.59
C ALA A 18 -5.42 -54.78 -18.05
N ASP A 19 -4.64 -54.39 -17.03
CA ASP A 19 -3.24 -54.82 -16.80
C ASP A 19 -2.28 -55.03 -17.99
N ARG A 20 -1.65 -53.93 -18.43
CA ARG A 20 -0.20 -53.80 -18.67
C ARG A 20 0.07 -52.36 -19.09
N ARG A 21 0.51 -51.51 -18.15
CA ARG A 21 0.89 -50.13 -18.51
C ARG A 21 2.17 -50.16 -19.36
N ASP A 22 2.13 -49.43 -20.47
CA ASP A 22 3.26 -49.20 -21.37
C ASP A 22 4.48 -48.73 -20.56
N PRO A 23 5.70 -49.27 -20.78
CA PRO A 23 6.93 -48.77 -20.15
C PRO A 23 7.12 -47.25 -20.24
N VAL A 24 6.62 -46.61 -21.30
CA VAL A 24 6.62 -45.15 -21.47
C VAL A 24 5.65 -44.50 -20.48
N GLU A 25 4.45 -45.06 -20.31
CA GLU A 25 3.46 -44.56 -19.35
C GLU A 25 3.91 -44.80 -17.89
N GLN A 26 4.59 -45.92 -17.61
CA GLN A 26 5.24 -46.14 -16.30
C GLN A 26 6.34 -45.11 -16.04
N ARG A 27 7.22 -44.83 -17.01
CA ARG A 27 8.24 -43.79 -16.88
C ARG A 27 7.63 -42.40 -16.72
N LEU A 28 6.56 -42.08 -17.42
CA LEU A 28 5.85 -40.80 -17.27
C LEU A 28 5.17 -40.70 -15.90
N LEU A 29 4.58 -41.77 -15.40
CA LEU A 29 3.98 -41.81 -14.06
C LEU A 29 5.04 -41.78 -12.95
N GLU A 30 6.18 -42.43 -13.12
CA GLU A 30 7.32 -42.33 -12.20
C GLU A 30 7.91 -40.92 -12.22
N THR A 31 8.04 -40.31 -13.40
CA THR A 31 8.49 -38.92 -13.56
C THR A 31 7.50 -37.96 -12.90
N TRP A 32 6.20 -38.18 -13.09
CA TRP A 32 5.14 -37.39 -12.46
C TRP A 32 5.06 -37.59 -10.95
N ARG A 33 5.22 -38.83 -10.46
CA ARG A 33 5.32 -39.12 -9.01
C ARG A 33 6.57 -38.50 -8.41
N ARG A 34 7.70 -38.55 -9.11
CA ARG A 34 8.95 -37.91 -8.71
C ARG A 34 8.80 -36.39 -8.67
N TRP A 35 8.08 -35.77 -9.61
CA TRP A 35 7.73 -34.34 -9.55
C TRP A 35 6.74 -34.02 -8.42
N ARG A 36 5.79 -34.91 -8.13
CA ARG A 36 4.85 -34.76 -7.02
C ARG A 36 5.53 -34.85 -5.65
N GLU A 37 6.51 -35.75 -5.52
CA GLU A 37 7.27 -35.99 -4.29
C GLU A 37 8.48 -35.05 -4.16
N ARG A 38 8.98 -34.48 -5.27
CA ARG A 38 10.06 -33.49 -5.34
C ARG A 38 9.70 -32.33 -6.29
N PRO A 39 8.81 -31.41 -5.87
CA PRO A 39 8.31 -30.31 -6.71
C PRO A 39 9.41 -29.42 -7.27
N ALA A 40 10.53 -29.31 -6.56
CA ALA A 40 11.75 -28.59 -6.93
C ALA A 40 12.40 -29.04 -8.26
N THR A 41 12.14 -30.28 -8.69
CA THR A 41 12.71 -30.86 -9.92
C THR A 41 11.73 -30.87 -11.09
N GLN A 42 10.56 -30.24 -10.90
CA GLN A 42 9.51 -30.17 -11.90
C GLN A 42 9.88 -29.14 -12.99
N PRO A 43 9.89 -29.51 -14.28
CA PRO A 43 10.12 -28.55 -15.35
C PRO A 43 8.96 -27.55 -15.43
N LEU A 44 9.29 -26.30 -15.73
CA LEU A 44 8.40 -25.13 -15.70
C LEU A 44 7.02 -25.36 -16.36
N TRP A 45 7.00 -26.08 -17.48
CA TRP A 45 5.76 -26.40 -18.22
C TRP A 45 4.80 -27.32 -17.46
N ALA A 46 5.30 -28.24 -16.62
CA ALA A 46 4.48 -29.20 -15.88
C ALA A 46 3.80 -28.54 -14.67
N THR A 47 4.45 -27.54 -14.07
CA THR A 47 3.87 -26.66 -13.05
C THR A 47 2.71 -25.86 -13.65
N ALA A 48 2.94 -25.23 -14.80
CA ALA A 48 1.92 -24.50 -15.56
C ALA A 48 0.72 -25.38 -16.00
N LEU A 49 0.93 -26.67 -16.25
CA LEU A 49 -0.13 -27.63 -16.59
C LEU A 49 -0.97 -28.02 -15.36
N ARG A 50 -0.32 -28.32 -14.22
CA ARG A 50 -1.02 -28.63 -12.96
C ARG A 50 -1.90 -27.47 -12.50
N HIS A 51 -1.42 -26.23 -12.65
CA HIS A 51 -2.16 -25.01 -12.31
C HIS A 51 -3.31 -24.70 -13.28
N ARG A 52 -3.15 -25.01 -14.58
CA ARG A 52 -4.28 -24.92 -15.54
C ARG A 52 -5.39 -25.91 -15.23
N LEU A 53 -5.04 -27.05 -14.62
CA LEU A 53 -5.99 -28.11 -14.26
C LEU A 53 -6.67 -27.90 -12.90
N SER A 54 -6.22 -26.95 -12.07
CA SER A 54 -6.78 -26.71 -10.72
C SER A 54 -8.00 -25.79 -10.69
N GLY A 55 -8.64 -25.52 -11.83
CA GLY A 55 -10.00 -25.00 -11.97
C GLY A 55 -10.39 -23.85 -11.02
N GLY A 56 -10.08 -22.60 -11.41
CA GLY A 56 -10.70 -21.35 -10.92
C GLY A 56 -10.64 -21.11 -9.40
N SER A 57 -9.85 -20.13 -8.96
CA SER A 57 -9.83 -19.68 -7.55
C SER A 57 -9.58 -18.18 -7.44
N PRO A 58 -10.03 -17.55 -6.34
CA PRO A 58 -10.23 -16.10 -6.19
C PRO A 58 -8.93 -15.28 -6.31
N PRO A 59 -9.04 -13.94 -6.43
CA PRO A 59 -7.87 -13.06 -6.53
C PRO A 59 -6.95 -13.23 -5.31
N VAL A 60 -5.68 -13.51 -5.60
CA VAL A 60 -4.59 -13.68 -4.63
C VAL A 60 -3.89 -12.32 -4.43
N PRO A 61 -3.41 -12.02 -3.23
CA PRO A 61 -2.53 -10.88 -2.97
C PRO A 61 -1.43 -10.72 -4.01
N ALA A 62 -1.12 -9.46 -4.40
CA ALA A 62 -0.01 -9.20 -5.29
C ALA A 62 1.34 -9.39 -4.57
N THR A 63 1.93 -10.57 -4.74
CA THR A 63 3.25 -10.99 -4.26
C THR A 63 4.25 -11.05 -5.43
N GLY A 64 5.47 -11.53 -5.17
CA GLY A 64 6.41 -11.87 -6.23
C GLY A 64 5.99 -13.05 -7.10
N LEU A 65 5.06 -13.88 -6.60
CA LEU A 65 4.68 -15.17 -7.19
C LEU A 65 3.24 -15.16 -7.74
N ALA A 66 2.45 -14.13 -7.42
CA ALA A 66 1.12 -13.90 -7.95
C ALA A 66 0.86 -12.38 -8.09
N ASP A 67 0.09 -11.98 -9.10
CA ASP A 67 -0.35 -10.60 -9.28
C ASP A 67 -1.88 -10.50 -9.38
N ARG A 68 -2.39 -9.29 -9.71
CA ARG A 68 -3.84 -9.04 -9.82
C ARG A 68 -4.53 -9.89 -10.90
N SER A 69 -3.78 -10.43 -11.85
CA SER A 69 -4.26 -11.30 -12.94
C SER A 69 -4.16 -12.79 -12.61
N GLY A 70 -3.50 -13.14 -11.50
CA GLY A 70 -3.37 -14.52 -11.03
C GLY A 70 -1.91 -14.94 -10.77
N PRO A 71 -1.65 -16.25 -10.64
CA PRO A 71 -0.33 -16.77 -10.33
C PRO A 71 0.64 -16.64 -11.50
N ILE A 72 1.92 -16.39 -11.17
CA ILE A 72 3.01 -16.32 -12.15
C ILE A 72 3.60 -17.73 -12.33
N PRO A 73 3.38 -18.42 -13.46
CA PRO A 73 3.62 -19.86 -13.56
C PRO A 73 5.06 -20.32 -13.30
N ASP A 74 6.04 -19.51 -13.72
CA ASP A 74 7.46 -19.86 -13.61
C ASP A 74 8.12 -19.35 -12.33
N ALA A 75 7.46 -18.48 -11.57
CA ALA A 75 8.06 -17.80 -10.43
C ALA A 75 8.55 -18.77 -9.33
N PRO A 76 7.82 -19.84 -8.95
CA PRO A 76 8.30 -20.83 -7.97
C PRO A 76 9.66 -21.46 -8.33
N GLY A 77 9.83 -21.83 -9.60
CA GLY A 77 11.10 -22.38 -10.09
C GLY A 77 12.22 -21.34 -10.02
N ARG A 78 11.92 -20.09 -10.35
CA ARG A 78 12.88 -18.98 -10.27
C ARG A 78 13.24 -18.61 -8.84
N VAL A 79 12.34 -18.76 -7.86
CA VAL A 79 12.67 -18.61 -6.43
C VAL A 79 13.66 -19.67 -5.99
N LEU A 80 13.42 -20.93 -6.34
CA LEU A 80 14.36 -22.00 -6.03
C LEU A 80 15.72 -21.76 -6.70
N GLY A 81 15.72 -21.37 -7.98
CA GLY A 81 16.93 -21.00 -8.69
C GLY A 81 17.69 -19.87 -8.01
N MET A 82 17.00 -18.81 -7.59
CA MET A 82 17.58 -17.68 -6.85
C MET A 82 18.27 -18.12 -5.55
N LEU A 83 17.60 -18.96 -4.75
CA LEU A 83 18.12 -19.40 -3.45
C LEU A 83 19.29 -20.39 -3.62
N LEU A 84 19.16 -21.39 -4.49
CA LEU A 84 20.25 -22.31 -4.79
C LEU A 84 21.43 -21.60 -5.47
N GLY A 85 21.14 -20.68 -6.38
CA GLY A 85 22.17 -19.94 -7.10
C GLY A 85 23.02 -19.10 -6.16
N GLY A 86 22.40 -18.39 -5.22
CA GLY A 86 23.12 -17.68 -4.16
C GLY A 86 23.95 -18.60 -3.28
N ALA A 87 23.39 -19.73 -2.84
CA ALA A 87 24.08 -20.70 -2.00
C ALA A 87 25.30 -21.35 -2.70
N VAL A 88 25.16 -21.70 -3.98
CA VAL A 88 26.26 -22.16 -4.82
C VAL A 88 27.31 -21.06 -5.00
N GLY A 89 26.87 -19.80 -5.18
CA GLY A 89 27.76 -18.64 -5.23
C GLY A 89 28.67 -18.53 -4.02
N GLU A 90 28.09 -18.59 -2.81
CA GLU A 90 28.88 -18.56 -1.57
C GLU A 90 29.80 -19.78 -1.44
N PHE A 91 29.29 -20.97 -1.77
CA PHE A 91 30.05 -22.21 -1.70
C PHE A 91 31.25 -22.23 -2.66
N VAL A 92 31.10 -21.71 -3.88
CA VAL A 92 32.22 -21.59 -4.84
C VAL A 92 33.28 -20.61 -4.34
N ALA A 93 32.87 -19.50 -3.72
CA ALA A 93 33.80 -18.48 -3.22
C ALA A 93 34.53 -18.89 -1.94
N LEU A 94 33.87 -19.63 -1.04
CA LEU A 94 34.38 -19.92 0.31
C LEU A 94 34.73 -21.39 0.55
N GLY A 95 34.27 -22.31 -0.30
CA GLY A 95 34.39 -23.76 -0.10
C GLY A 95 33.42 -24.35 0.94
N GLU A 96 32.61 -23.53 1.60
CA GLU A 96 31.56 -23.95 2.53
C GLU A 96 30.37 -22.97 2.51
N VAL A 97 29.25 -23.37 3.13
CA VAL A 97 28.07 -22.50 3.29
C VAL A 97 28.36 -21.49 4.40
N GLY A 98 28.25 -20.20 4.08
CA GLY A 98 28.58 -19.12 5.00
C GLY A 98 27.38 -18.41 5.62
N GLN A 99 27.66 -17.28 6.26
CA GLN A 99 26.65 -16.43 6.89
C GLN A 99 25.65 -15.83 5.89
N ARG A 100 26.03 -15.55 4.63
CA ARG A 100 25.14 -14.84 3.70
C ARG A 100 23.96 -15.74 3.34
N THR A 101 24.24 -17.01 3.04
CA THR A 101 23.21 -18.01 2.77
C THR A 101 22.42 -18.33 4.02
N SER A 102 23.08 -18.66 5.14
CA SER A 102 22.36 -19.05 6.36
C SER A 102 21.46 -17.92 6.90
N ALA A 103 21.96 -16.68 7.00
CA ALA A 103 21.16 -15.53 7.43
C ALA A 103 19.98 -15.27 6.49
N LEU A 104 20.17 -15.42 5.18
CA LEU A 104 19.10 -15.29 4.19
C LEU A 104 18.00 -16.34 4.37
N LEU A 105 18.35 -17.60 4.66
CA LEU A 105 17.36 -18.65 4.91
C LEU A 105 16.58 -18.41 6.20
N PHE A 106 17.24 -17.95 7.27
CA PHE A 106 16.56 -17.57 8.51
C PHE A 106 15.64 -16.34 8.35
N ALA A 107 16.09 -15.33 7.60
CA ALA A 107 15.26 -14.18 7.25
C ALA A 107 14.04 -14.61 6.41
N LEU A 108 14.20 -15.55 5.47
CA LEU A 108 13.11 -16.14 4.70
C LEU A 108 12.13 -16.92 5.58
N GLU A 109 12.59 -17.72 6.53
CA GLU A 109 11.71 -18.40 7.51
C GLU A 109 10.91 -17.37 8.32
N GLY A 110 11.55 -16.26 8.72
CA GLY A 110 10.88 -15.10 9.31
C GLY A 110 9.78 -14.56 8.41
N LEU A 111 10.08 -14.30 7.13
CA LEU A 111 9.10 -13.79 6.17
C LEU A 111 7.94 -14.75 5.92
N ILE A 112 8.18 -16.05 5.85
CA ILE A 112 7.11 -17.05 5.73
C ILE A 112 6.15 -16.90 6.92
N ARG A 113 6.67 -16.81 8.15
CA ARG A 113 5.86 -16.59 9.36
C ARG A 113 5.14 -15.26 9.35
N ALA A 114 5.81 -14.20 8.89
CA ALA A 114 5.22 -12.88 8.75
C ALA A 114 3.99 -12.93 7.84
N HIS A 115 4.11 -13.65 6.71
CA HIS A 115 3.02 -13.82 5.76
C HIS A 115 1.92 -14.71 6.33
N THR A 116 2.26 -15.84 6.97
CA THR A 116 1.29 -16.72 7.63
C THR A 116 0.49 -15.96 8.69
N ARG A 117 1.15 -15.11 9.51
CA ARG A 117 0.49 -14.24 10.49
C ARG A 117 -0.36 -13.15 9.81
N ALA A 118 0.17 -12.52 8.76
CA ALA A 118 -0.55 -11.53 7.99
C ALA A 118 -1.81 -12.09 7.31
N ARG A 119 -1.81 -13.38 6.94
CA ARG A 119 -3.00 -14.09 6.45
C ARG A 119 -3.96 -14.42 7.60
N ALA A 120 -3.47 -14.99 8.69
CA ALA A 120 -4.30 -15.52 9.78
C ALA A 120 -4.93 -14.44 10.67
N SER A 121 -4.13 -13.50 11.19
CA SER A 121 -4.58 -12.48 12.14
C SER A 121 -4.62 -11.08 11.56
N GLY A 122 -4.06 -10.94 10.37
CA GLY A 122 -4.07 -9.69 9.67
C GLY A 122 -2.97 -8.69 10.03
N ASP A 123 -1.97 -9.18 10.76
CA ASP A 123 -0.84 -8.45 11.32
C ASP A 123 0.42 -9.25 11.00
N GLY A 124 1.45 -8.63 10.43
CA GLY A 124 2.64 -9.35 9.96
C GLY A 124 3.66 -8.40 9.37
N ASP A 125 4.50 -7.84 10.24
CA ASP A 125 5.59 -6.94 9.83
C ASP A 125 6.76 -7.75 9.24
N PRO A 126 7.07 -7.62 7.94
CA PRO A 126 8.15 -8.38 7.32
C PRO A 126 9.51 -8.10 7.95
N VAL A 127 9.78 -6.88 8.41
CA VAL A 127 11.08 -6.48 8.94
C VAL A 127 11.25 -7.00 10.36
N ALA A 128 10.22 -6.89 11.19
CA ALA A 128 10.24 -7.43 12.56
C ALA A 128 10.42 -8.96 12.56
N PHE A 129 9.73 -9.65 11.66
CA PHE A 129 9.84 -11.10 11.55
C PHE A 129 11.15 -11.56 10.88
N ALA A 130 11.67 -10.80 9.90
CA ALA A 130 13.02 -11.04 9.37
C ALA A 130 14.07 -10.87 10.48
N LEU A 131 13.95 -9.84 11.32
CA LEU A 131 14.79 -9.66 12.51
C LEU A 131 14.64 -10.83 13.50
N GLY A 132 13.43 -11.33 13.74
CA GLY A 132 13.19 -12.54 14.52
C GLY A 132 13.93 -13.77 13.95
N GLY A 133 13.90 -13.94 12.62
CA GLY A 133 14.72 -14.91 11.91
C GLY A 133 16.21 -14.71 12.15
N LEU A 134 16.71 -13.48 12.02
CA LEU A 134 18.11 -13.15 12.27
C LEU A 134 18.53 -13.34 13.74
N ARG A 135 17.61 -13.24 14.71
CA ARG A 135 17.87 -13.60 16.12
C ARG A 135 18.02 -15.11 16.30
N ARG A 136 17.25 -15.93 15.57
CA ARG A 136 17.45 -17.39 15.50
C ARG A 136 18.78 -17.73 14.84
N TRP A 137 19.16 -17.03 13.78
CA TRP A 137 20.48 -17.17 13.17
C TRP A 137 21.60 -16.79 14.15
N MET A 138 21.47 -15.68 14.88
CA MET A 138 22.42 -15.27 15.92
C MET A 138 22.60 -16.38 16.99
N HIS A 139 21.51 -17.04 17.38
CA HIS A 139 21.56 -18.17 18.29
C HIS A 139 22.37 -19.35 17.73
N THR A 140 22.23 -19.69 16.44
CA THR A 140 23.02 -20.76 15.82
C THR A 140 24.51 -20.45 15.72
N ARG A 141 24.91 -19.20 15.95
CA ARG A 141 26.32 -18.78 16.05
C ARG A 141 26.91 -18.89 17.46
N GLY A 142 26.17 -19.47 18.39
CA GLY A 142 26.63 -19.75 19.76
C GLY A 142 26.24 -18.71 20.80
N VAL A 143 25.42 -17.71 20.42
CA VAL A 143 24.83 -16.77 21.40
C VAL A 143 23.73 -17.50 22.17
N PRO A 144 23.72 -17.48 23.53
CA PRO A 144 22.61 -18.00 24.31
C PRO A 144 21.29 -17.37 23.90
N TRP A 145 20.22 -18.16 23.81
CA TRP A 145 18.91 -17.67 23.33
C TRP A 145 18.38 -16.49 24.14
N ALA A 146 18.61 -16.49 25.46
CA ALA A 146 18.24 -15.38 26.36
C ALA A 146 18.90 -14.05 25.98
N ASP A 147 20.07 -14.10 25.34
CA ASP A 147 20.85 -12.93 24.94
C ASP A 147 20.55 -12.51 23.49
N CYS A 148 19.63 -13.18 22.80
CA CYS A 148 19.21 -12.81 21.45
C CYS A 148 18.14 -11.69 21.43
N GLY A 149 17.75 -11.14 22.59
CA GLY A 149 16.85 -9.99 22.69
C GLY A 149 15.39 -10.31 22.35
N THR A 150 14.89 -11.43 22.84
CA THR A 150 13.51 -11.92 22.61
C THR A 150 12.85 -12.31 23.92
N GLU A 151 11.55 -12.10 24.02
CA GLU A 151 10.74 -12.49 25.19
C GLU A 151 10.29 -13.97 25.14
N ILE A 152 10.56 -14.67 24.04
CA ILE A 152 10.22 -16.09 23.89
C ILE A 152 11.19 -16.94 24.70
N ALA A 153 10.69 -17.86 25.52
CA ALA A 153 11.51 -18.68 26.42
C ALA A 153 12.55 -19.57 25.70
N HIS A 154 12.23 -20.10 24.51
CA HIS A 154 13.06 -21.04 23.76
C HIS A 154 13.04 -20.78 22.25
N PRO A 155 14.13 -21.10 21.51
CA PRO A 155 14.14 -20.96 20.06
C PRO A 155 13.11 -21.91 19.45
N ASN A 156 12.23 -21.36 18.61
CA ASN A 156 11.24 -22.11 17.86
C ASN A 156 11.63 -22.18 16.37
N GLY A 157 10.88 -22.92 15.56
CA GLY A 157 11.20 -23.11 14.14
C GLY A 157 12.03 -24.34 13.84
N TRP A 158 12.03 -24.70 12.57
CA TRP A 158 12.71 -25.91 12.12
C TRP A 158 14.14 -25.62 11.69
N LEU A 159 14.43 -24.45 11.08
CA LEU A 159 15.79 -24.10 10.63
C LEU A 159 16.80 -24.02 11.78
N VAL A 160 16.38 -23.57 12.96
CA VAL A 160 17.27 -23.47 14.13
C VAL A 160 17.78 -24.84 14.59
N ARG A 161 17.15 -25.93 14.16
CA ARG A 161 17.56 -27.32 14.47
C ARG A 161 18.54 -27.90 13.43
N GLU A 162 18.71 -27.21 12.30
CA GLU A 162 19.49 -27.69 11.15
C GLU A 162 20.98 -27.40 11.35
N ARG A 163 21.73 -28.39 11.84
CA ARG A 163 23.18 -28.27 12.16
C ARG A 163 24.04 -27.80 10.99
N ALA A 164 23.62 -28.09 9.76
CA ALA A 164 24.33 -27.65 8.55
C ALA A 164 24.41 -26.11 8.43
N LEU A 165 23.53 -25.36 9.13
CA LEU A 165 23.51 -23.90 9.15
C LEU A 165 24.21 -23.28 10.38
N HIS A 166 24.92 -24.06 11.21
CA HIS A 166 25.52 -23.58 12.45
C HIS A 166 27.01 -23.20 12.32
N SER A 167 27.65 -23.46 11.17
CA SER A 167 29.08 -23.13 10.98
C SER A 167 29.30 -21.62 10.98
N SER A 168 30.16 -21.12 11.87
CA SER A 168 30.56 -19.70 11.98
C SER A 168 31.97 -19.41 11.47
N ARG A 169 32.63 -20.37 10.82
CA ARG A 169 34.06 -20.28 10.45
C ARG A 169 34.40 -19.13 9.50
N VAL A 170 33.46 -18.81 8.60
CA VAL A 170 33.62 -17.77 7.57
C VAL A 170 32.74 -16.54 7.86
N ASP A 171 32.27 -16.39 9.10
CA ASP A 171 31.43 -15.26 9.50
C ASP A 171 32.26 -13.98 9.67
N GLU A 172 31.68 -12.87 9.24
CA GLU A 172 32.22 -11.53 9.45
C GLU A 172 31.48 -10.88 10.63
N PRO A 173 32.16 -10.05 11.44
CA PRO A 173 31.62 -9.59 12.72
C PRO A 173 30.42 -8.64 12.60
N THR A 174 30.20 -8.01 11.44
CA THR A 174 29.25 -6.90 11.29
C THR A 174 27.81 -7.28 11.67
N MET A 175 27.28 -8.39 11.14
CA MET A 175 25.90 -8.80 11.41
C MET A 175 25.71 -9.20 12.88
N LEU A 176 26.62 -10.01 13.43
CA LEU A 176 26.57 -10.41 14.84
C LEU A 176 26.70 -9.20 15.78
N SER A 177 27.60 -8.26 15.49
CA SER A 177 27.77 -7.05 16.29
C SER A 177 26.51 -6.16 16.27
N ALA A 178 25.91 -5.97 15.09
CA ALA A 178 24.69 -5.20 14.95
C ALA A 178 23.52 -5.86 15.70
N LEU A 179 23.31 -7.17 15.52
CA LEU A 179 22.24 -7.90 16.21
C LEU A 179 22.44 -7.93 17.73
N SER A 180 23.68 -8.01 18.21
CA SER A 180 24.00 -7.92 19.64
C SER A 180 23.63 -6.56 20.23
N ARG A 181 23.84 -5.47 19.48
CA ARG A 181 23.40 -4.13 19.89
C ARG A 181 21.88 -4.05 19.99
N VAL A 182 21.16 -4.62 19.01
CA VAL A 182 19.69 -4.70 19.07
C VAL A 182 19.24 -5.51 20.28
N ALA A 183 19.88 -6.65 20.55
CA ALA A 183 19.57 -7.49 21.69
C ALA A 183 19.82 -6.79 23.04
N ALA A 184 20.82 -5.91 23.10
CA ALA A 184 21.11 -5.05 24.24
C ALA A 184 20.13 -3.86 24.39
N GLY A 185 19.06 -3.79 23.59
CA GLY A 185 18.02 -2.77 23.68
C GLY A 185 18.23 -1.54 22.78
N GLN A 186 19.23 -1.54 21.89
CA GLN A 186 19.31 -0.50 20.87
C GLN A 186 18.20 -0.69 19.82
N PRO A 187 17.66 0.39 19.23
CA PRO A 187 16.74 0.29 18.12
C PRO A 187 17.35 -0.49 16.94
N ALA A 188 16.54 -1.30 16.27
CA ALA A 188 16.96 -1.96 15.03
C ALA A 188 17.35 -0.93 13.96
N GLY A 189 18.35 -1.27 13.15
CA GLY A 189 18.81 -0.39 12.09
C GLY A 189 17.77 -0.21 10.97
N THR A 190 17.71 1.00 10.44
CA THR A 190 16.78 1.39 9.36
C THR A 190 17.53 2.22 8.33
N ARG A 191 17.03 2.33 7.09
CA ARG A 191 17.67 3.17 6.05
C ARG A 191 17.85 4.64 6.45
N LYS A 192 17.04 5.14 7.39
CA LYS A 192 17.11 6.52 7.91
C LYS A 192 17.97 6.63 9.16
N HIS A 193 17.92 5.60 10.01
CA HIS A 193 18.61 5.55 11.31
C HIS A 193 19.45 4.27 11.37
N PRO A 194 20.67 4.31 10.83
CA PRO A 194 21.53 3.14 10.76
C PRO A 194 22.07 2.70 12.12
N ILE A 195 22.10 1.39 12.38
CA ILE A 195 22.67 0.80 13.61
C ILE A 195 24.21 0.69 13.59
N THR A 196 24.79 0.64 12.39
CA THR A 196 26.23 0.65 12.15
C THR A 196 26.56 1.58 10.99
N SER A 197 27.80 2.05 10.89
CA SER A 197 28.27 2.78 9.71
C SER A 197 28.84 1.86 8.62
N SER A 198 28.60 0.54 8.71
CA SER A 198 29.17 -0.44 7.78
C SER A 198 28.59 -0.28 6.38
N ASP A 199 29.46 -0.30 5.38
CA ASP A 199 29.11 -0.33 3.96
C ASP A 199 29.30 -1.70 3.31
N SER A 200 29.68 -2.72 4.08
CA SER A 200 29.94 -4.10 3.62
C SER A 200 28.76 -4.70 2.84
N ALA A 201 29.07 -5.60 1.90
CA ALA A 201 28.10 -6.24 1.04
C ALA A 201 27.33 -7.43 1.67
N THR A 202 27.71 -7.84 2.88
CA THR A 202 27.26 -9.08 3.52
C THR A 202 25.73 -9.21 3.64
N ALA A 203 25.01 -8.10 3.86
CA ALA A 203 23.55 -8.10 3.99
C ALA A 203 22.81 -7.79 2.67
N VAL A 204 23.53 -7.45 1.59
CA VAL A 204 22.92 -7.16 0.28
C VAL A 204 22.07 -8.32 -0.26
N PRO A 205 22.49 -9.60 -0.12
CA PRO A 205 21.70 -10.74 -0.58
C PRO A 205 20.29 -10.84 0.02
N LEU A 206 20.08 -10.32 1.24
CA LEU A 206 18.76 -10.29 1.89
C LEU A 206 17.74 -9.51 1.07
N GLY A 207 18.20 -8.54 0.28
CA GLY A 207 17.35 -7.72 -0.59
C GLY A 207 16.52 -8.52 -1.59
N ALA A 208 17.02 -9.67 -2.04
CA ALA A 208 16.32 -10.54 -2.97
C ALA A 208 15.00 -11.09 -2.40
N LEU A 209 14.92 -11.27 -1.08
CA LEU A 209 13.72 -11.76 -0.40
C LEU A 209 12.54 -10.78 -0.51
N ALA A 210 12.82 -9.48 -0.66
CA ALA A 210 11.79 -8.47 -0.81
C ALA A 210 10.92 -8.69 -2.04
N ALA A 211 11.48 -9.32 -3.09
CA ALA A 211 10.76 -9.66 -4.29
C ALA A 211 9.61 -10.64 -4.03
N LEU A 212 9.68 -11.48 -3.00
CA LEU A 212 8.62 -12.43 -2.64
C LEU A 212 7.42 -11.75 -2.00
N TRP A 213 7.69 -10.72 -1.19
CA TRP A 213 6.70 -10.04 -0.36
C TRP A 213 5.69 -9.27 -1.22
N SER A 214 6.15 -8.50 -2.22
CA SER A 214 5.31 -7.55 -2.97
C SER A 214 5.42 -7.66 -4.48
N GLY A 215 4.29 -7.45 -5.18
CA GLY A 215 4.26 -7.19 -6.62
C GLY A 215 4.58 -5.75 -7.05
N ASP A 216 4.70 -4.79 -6.12
CA ASP A 216 4.99 -3.38 -6.43
C ASP A 216 6.51 -3.09 -6.40
N PRO A 217 7.11 -2.56 -7.48
CA PRO A 217 8.56 -2.33 -7.52
C PRO A 217 9.09 -1.33 -6.48
N GLY A 218 8.34 -0.25 -6.19
CA GLY A 218 8.77 0.76 -5.22
C GLY A 218 8.81 0.23 -3.79
N THR A 219 7.87 -0.64 -3.49
CA THR A 219 7.81 -1.44 -2.28
C THR A 219 9.01 -2.37 -2.12
N VAL A 220 9.29 -3.17 -3.15
CA VAL A 220 10.38 -4.14 -3.13
C VAL A 220 11.71 -3.41 -2.96
N PHE A 221 11.87 -2.27 -3.63
CA PHE A 221 13.04 -1.41 -3.47
C PHE A 221 13.21 -0.98 -2.02
N ALA A 222 12.14 -0.48 -1.41
CA ALA A 222 12.17 -0.02 -0.04
C ALA A 222 12.55 -1.18 0.90
N LEU A 223 11.88 -2.33 0.79
CA LEU A 223 12.01 -3.46 1.71
C LEU A 223 13.36 -4.15 1.60
N GLY A 224 13.88 -4.27 0.38
CA GLY A 224 15.20 -4.87 0.18
C GLY A 224 16.27 -4.09 0.93
N GLY A 225 16.19 -2.76 0.92
CA GLY A 225 17.11 -1.91 1.66
C GLY A 225 16.94 -2.01 3.17
N ASP A 226 15.73 -2.22 3.68
CA ASP A 226 15.53 -2.35 5.12
C ASP A 226 15.96 -3.70 5.70
N PHE A 227 15.81 -4.79 4.95
CA PHE A 227 16.41 -6.06 5.36
C PHE A 227 17.92 -5.94 5.54
N ALA A 228 18.60 -5.22 4.64
CA ALA A 228 20.02 -4.95 4.81
C ALA A 228 20.28 -3.96 5.96
N ALA A 229 19.43 -2.94 6.13
CA ALA A 229 19.55 -1.91 7.16
C ALA A 229 19.47 -2.42 8.60
N LEU A 230 18.84 -3.60 8.82
CA LEU A 230 18.83 -4.29 10.11
C LEU A 230 20.24 -4.49 10.68
N THR A 231 21.26 -4.59 9.82
CA THR A 231 22.65 -4.82 10.24
C THR A 231 23.67 -3.83 9.66
N HIS A 232 23.41 -3.28 8.47
CA HIS A 232 24.36 -2.42 7.72
C HIS A 232 23.76 -1.06 7.44
N GLY A 233 24.43 0.02 7.84
CA GLY A 233 23.79 1.33 7.85
C GLY A 233 24.38 2.41 6.95
N HIS A 234 25.47 2.14 6.22
CA HIS A 234 25.90 3.06 5.17
C HIS A 234 24.99 2.91 3.93
N VAL A 235 24.78 4.00 3.17
CA VAL A 235 23.93 3.98 1.97
C VAL A 235 24.40 2.96 0.92
N HIS A 236 25.71 2.72 0.83
CA HIS A 236 26.32 1.70 -0.02
C HIS A 236 26.31 0.29 0.58
N GLY A 237 25.96 0.12 1.85
CA GLY A 237 25.76 -1.18 2.50
C GLY A 237 24.34 -1.70 2.39
N HIS A 238 23.33 -0.81 2.31
CA HIS A 238 21.92 -1.22 2.27
C HIS A 238 21.19 -0.95 0.94
N THR A 239 21.45 0.15 0.24
CA THR A 239 20.72 0.49 -1.01
C THR A 239 20.99 -0.48 -2.18
N PRO A 240 22.17 -1.12 -2.30
CA PRO A 240 22.34 -2.21 -3.27
C PRO A 240 21.34 -3.36 -3.09
N ALA A 241 20.89 -3.62 -1.86
CA ALA A 241 19.87 -4.63 -1.58
C ALA A 241 18.51 -4.24 -2.17
N SER A 242 18.19 -2.95 -2.17
CA SER A 242 17.02 -2.38 -2.86
C SER A 242 17.06 -2.64 -4.37
N VAL A 243 18.21 -2.38 -5.00
CA VAL A 243 18.41 -2.63 -6.45
C VAL A 243 18.26 -4.11 -6.76
N LEU A 244 18.91 -4.98 -5.98
CA LEU A 244 18.82 -6.43 -6.13
C LEU A 244 17.37 -6.91 -6.04
N GLY A 245 16.64 -6.51 -4.99
CA GLY A 245 15.24 -6.89 -4.79
C GLY A 245 14.37 -6.52 -5.99
N THR A 246 14.45 -5.28 -6.47
CA THR A 246 13.66 -4.83 -7.63
C THR A 246 14.04 -5.59 -8.90
N SER A 247 15.33 -5.88 -9.11
CA SER A 247 15.76 -6.69 -10.26
C SER A 247 15.23 -8.12 -10.17
N VAL A 248 15.29 -8.74 -9.00
CA VAL A 248 14.74 -10.08 -8.77
C VAL A 248 13.24 -10.12 -9.02
N LEU A 249 12.46 -9.11 -8.59
CA LEU A 249 11.02 -9.03 -8.85
C LEU A 249 10.69 -9.19 -10.35
N TRP A 250 11.40 -8.46 -11.22
CA TRP A 250 11.18 -8.53 -12.66
C TRP A 250 11.68 -9.85 -13.26
N LEU A 251 12.77 -10.42 -12.72
CA LEU A 251 13.24 -11.75 -13.11
C LEU A 251 12.22 -12.84 -12.76
N LEU A 252 11.62 -12.82 -11.57
CA LEU A 252 10.55 -13.75 -11.18
C LEU A 252 9.34 -13.67 -12.14
N ARG A 253 9.10 -12.49 -12.73
CA ARG A 253 8.04 -12.21 -13.69
C ARG A 253 8.33 -12.56 -15.15
N GLY A 254 9.50 -13.14 -15.45
CA GLY A 254 9.80 -13.52 -16.84
C GLY A 254 10.68 -12.55 -17.61
N HIS A 255 10.99 -11.37 -17.07
CA HIS A 255 11.69 -10.35 -17.84
C HIS A 255 13.17 -10.71 -18.11
N PRO A 256 13.76 -10.22 -19.22
CA PRO A 256 15.19 -10.37 -19.51
C PRO A 256 16.08 -9.76 -18.42
N LEU A 257 17.26 -10.34 -18.18
CA LEU A 257 18.18 -9.91 -17.12
C LEU A 257 18.55 -8.42 -17.24
N GLU A 258 18.97 -7.98 -18.43
CA GLU A 258 19.36 -6.59 -18.69
C GLU A 258 18.20 -5.61 -18.38
N ALA A 259 16.97 -5.96 -18.76
CA ALA A 259 15.79 -5.13 -18.52
C ALA A 259 15.49 -5.04 -17.01
N SER A 260 15.53 -6.17 -16.31
CA SER A 260 15.31 -6.26 -14.86
C SER A 260 16.36 -5.46 -14.07
N LEU A 261 17.63 -5.50 -14.49
CA LEU A 261 18.71 -4.71 -13.90
C LEU A 261 18.52 -3.21 -14.11
N ARG A 262 18.10 -2.78 -15.31
CA ARG A 262 17.78 -1.37 -15.58
C ARG A 262 16.67 -0.85 -14.68
N GLN A 263 15.64 -1.65 -14.44
CA GLN A 263 14.54 -1.25 -13.55
C GLN A 263 15.02 -1.03 -12.11
N GLY A 264 15.84 -1.95 -11.58
CA GLY A 264 16.41 -1.79 -10.24
C GLY A 264 17.34 -0.57 -10.12
N ILE A 265 18.20 -0.35 -11.14
CA ILE A 265 19.16 0.76 -11.15
C ILE A 265 18.46 2.12 -11.28
N ALA A 266 17.36 2.20 -12.04
CA ALA A 266 16.65 3.46 -12.29
C ALA A 266 16.14 4.12 -10.99
N SER A 267 15.87 3.33 -9.95
CA SER A 267 15.37 3.78 -8.65
C SER A 267 16.46 4.35 -7.73
N TRP A 268 17.75 4.28 -8.09
CA TRP A 268 18.86 4.82 -7.29
C TRP A 268 19.78 5.75 -8.09
N GLN A 269 19.52 7.05 -8.01
CA GLN A 269 20.25 8.06 -8.82
C GLN A 269 21.78 8.04 -8.60
N SER A 270 22.26 7.98 -7.35
CA SER A 270 23.69 8.13 -7.06
C SER A 270 24.56 6.94 -7.50
N ALA A 271 23.97 5.75 -7.70
CA ALA A 271 24.69 4.59 -8.21
C ALA A 271 24.52 4.34 -9.71
N ARG A 272 23.70 5.16 -10.39
CA ARG A 272 23.38 4.98 -11.81
C ARG A 272 24.63 5.04 -12.70
N ALA A 273 25.63 5.82 -12.32
CA ALA A 273 26.91 5.87 -13.01
C ALA A 273 27.68 4.54 -12.88
N THR A 274 27.91 4.06 -11.66
CA THR A 274 28.69 2.84 -11.37
C THR A 274 27.99 1.59 -11.90
N LEU A 275 26.73 1.36 -11.54
CA LEU A 275 25.97 0.18 -11.96
C LEU A 275 25.63 0.26 -13.45
N GLY A 276 25.37 1.46 -13.99
CA GLY A 276 25.19 1.65 -15.43
C GLY A 276 26.47 1.39 -16.22
N HIS A 277 27.64 1.72 -15.67
CA HIS A 277 28.93 1.37 -16.28
C HIS A 277 29.18 -0.14 -16.24
N ALA A 278 28.97 -0.81 -15.10
CA ALA A 278 29.06 -2.26 -14.98
C ALA A 278 28.14 -3.00 -15.97
N LEU A 279 26.88 -2.55 -16.08
CA LEU A 279 25.92 -3.07 -17.05
C LEU A 279 26.40 -2.90 -18.49
N ARG A 280 26.95 -1.73 -18.84
CA ARG A 280 27.53 -1.50 -20.17
C ARG A 280 28.73 -2.40 -20.45
N LEU A 281 29.64 -2.55 -19.49
CA LEU A 281 30.81 -3.44 -19.62
C LEU A 281 30.40 -4.90 -19.81
N GLY A 282 29.35 -5.37 -19.12
CA GLY A 282 28.80 -6.70 -19.34
C GLY A 282 28.33 -6.90 -20.79
N ARG A 283 27.59 -5.92 -21.33
CA ARG A 283 27.01 -5.99 -22.70
C ARG A 283 28.04 -5.98 -23.83
N ILE A 284 29.16 -5.28 -23.65
CA ILE A 284 30.19 -5.14 -24.68
C ILE A 284 31.25 -6.24 -24.61
N SER A 285 31.10 -7.21 -23.69
CA SER A 285 32.01 -8.35 -23.63
C SER A 285 31.92 -9.11 -24.96
N PRO A 286 33.04 -9.37 -25.65
CA PRO A 286 33.03 -10.12 -26.91
C PRO A 286 32.32 -11.47 -26.74
N ALA A 287 31.60 -11.93 -27.76
CA ALA A 287 30.91 -13.21 -27.70
C ALA A 287 31.90 -14.35 -27.35
N GLY A 288 31.65 -15.05 -26.23
CA GLY A 288 32.52 -16.11 -25.71
C GLY A 288 33.72 -15.63 -24.87
N ALA A 289 33.89 -14.32 -24.64
CA ALA A 289 34.92 -13.77 -23.76
C ALA A 289 34.31 -13.38 -22.40
N HIS A 290 34.84 -13.98 -21.33
CA HIS A 290 34.41 -13.74 -19.96
C HIS A 290 35.34 -12.74 -19.25
N PRO A 291 34.82 -11.91 -18.33
CA PRO A 291 35.65 -10.98 -17.59
C PRO A 291 36.58 -11.75 -16.64
N GLY A 292 37.87 -11.81 -16.96
CA GLY A 292 38.92 -12.30 -16.05
C GLY A 292 39.26 -11.33 -14.90
N PRO A 293 40.14 -11.74 -13.97
CA PRO A 293 40.45 -11.00 -12.74
C PRO A 293 40.90 -9.56 -12.98
N ASP A 294 41.86 -9.34 -13.90
CA ASP A 294 42.37 -8.01 -14.23
C ASP A 294 41.26 -7.05 -14.69
N HIS A 295 40.27 -7.58 -15.41
CA HIS A 295 39.14 -6.80 -15.87
C HIS A 295 38.23 -6.37 -14.72
N LEU A 296 38.00 -7.27 -13.77
CA LEU A 296 37.17 -7.02 -12.59
C LEU A 296 37.89 -6.10 -11.61
N ASP A 297 39.20 -6.27 -11.43
CA ASP A 297 40.05 -5.43 -10.58
C ASP A 297 40.17 -3.99 -11.11
N ALA A 298 40.13 -3.81 -12.44
CA ALA A 298 40.05 -2.49 -13.05
C ALA A 298 38.76 -1.71 -12.69
N MET A 299 37.72 -2.39 -12.18
CA MET A 299 36.53 -1.73 -11.62
C MET A 299 36.74 -1.20 -10.20
N GLN A 300 37.93 -1.39 -9.62
CA GLN A 300 38.26 -1.11 -8.23
C GLN A 300 37.27 -1.81 -7.28
N PRO A 301 37.21 -3.15 -7.30
CA PRO A 301 36.24 -3.90 -6.52
C PRO A 301 36.57 -3.72 -5.03
N GLY A 302 35.74 -2.94 -4.34
CA GLY A 302 35.80 -2.77 -2.90
C GLY A 302 35.00 -3.84 -2.14
N ARG A 303 34.99 -3.73 -0.81
CA ARG A 303 34.13 -4.54 0.06
C ARG A 303 32.71 -3.99 0.20
N SER A 304 32.44 -2.81 -0.37
CA SER A 304 31.14 -2.16 -0.24
C SER A 304 30.06 -2.91 -1.02
N GLY A 305 28.81 -2.83 -0.56
CA GLY A 305 27.67 -3.42 -1.26
C GLY A 305 27.52 -2.94 -2.71
N LEU A 306 27.83 -1.67 -2.98
CA LEU A 306 27.79 -1.11 -4.33
C LEU A 306 28.83 -1.76 -5.24
N ALA A 307 30.05 -1.97 -4.74
CA ALA A 307 31.13 -2.59 -5.51
C ALA A 307 30.84 -4.06 -5.80
N ALA A 308 30.41 -4.83 -4.80
CA ALA A 308 30.04 -6.24 -4.97
C ALA A 308 28.89 -6.41 -5.97
N LEU A 309 27.85 -5.56 -5.88
CA LEU A 309 26.75 -5.58 -6.83
C LEU A 309 27.20 -5.19 -8.25
N ALA A 310 28.14 -4.25 -8.39
CA ALA A 310 28.67 -3.86 -9.70
C ALA A 310 29.42 -5.03 -10.38
N VAL A 311 30.24 -5.78 -9.64
CA VAL A 311 30.89 -7.00 -10.13
C VAL A 311 29.83 -8.02 -10.56
N ALA A 312 28.87 -8.31 -9.68
CA ALA A 312 27.80 -9.26 -9.97
C ALA A 312 26.99 -8.89 -11.23
N VAL A 313 26.63 -7.61 -11.40
CA VAL A 313 25.91 -7.10 -12.58
C VAL A 313 26.72 -7.30 -13.85
N ARG A 314 28.01 -6.93 -13.83
CA ARG A 314 28.87 -7.08 -15.01
C ARG A 314 28.98 -8.55 -15.41
N VAL A 315 29.29 -9.42 -14.45
CA VAL A 315 29.53 -10.84 -14.70
C VAL A 315 28.25 -11.56 -15.12
N ALA A 316 27.12 -11.30 -14.45
CA ALA A 316 25.84 -11.90 -14.80
C ALA A 316 25.38 -11.52 -16.22
N VAL A 317 25.68 -10.30 -16.68
CA VAL A 317 25.33 -9.86 -18.04
C VAL A 317 26.30 -10.40 -19.09
N ALA A 318 27.60 -10.46 -18.77
CA ALA A 318 28.61 -11.02 -19.68
C ALA A 318 28.47 -12.54 -19.86
N CYS A 319 27.93 -13.23 -18.86
CA CYS A 319 27.84 -14.69 -18.79
C CYS A 319 26.40 -15.16 -18.54
N GLU A 320 25.39 -14.47 -19.11
CA GLU A 320 23.98 -14.74 -18.79
C GLU A 320 23.62 -16.22 -19.02
N ASP A 321 24.17 -16.86 -20.06
CA ASP A 321 23.85 -18.24 -20.45
C ASP A 321 24.81 -19.30 -19.88
N ASP A 322 25.82 -18.92 -19.08
CA ASP A 322 26.75 -19.86 -18.43
C ASP A 322 26.89 -19.56 -16.93
N PHE A 323 26.00 -20.16 -16.15
CA PHE A 323 25.95 -20.00 -14.70
C PHE A 323 27.28 -20.37 -14.02
N GLY A 324 27.89 -21.48 -14.44
CA GLY A 324 29.11 -22.01 -13.80
C GLY A 324 30.29 -21.07 -14.00
N THR A 325 30.47 -20.57 -15.22
CA THR A 325 31.52 -19.59 -15.52
C THR A 325 31.25 -18.26 -14.84
N ALA A 326 29.99 -17.80 -14.82
CA ALA A 326 29.61 -16.55 -14.16
C ALA A 326 29.95 -16.55 -12.66
N VAL A 327 29.54 -17.58 -11.93
CA VAL A 327 29.80 -17.64 -10.48
C VAL A 327 31.29 -17.73 -10.17
N ARG A 328 32.06 -18.49 -10.96
CA ARG A 328 33.53 -18.56 -10.80
C ARG A 328 34.21 -17.23 -11.07
N ALA A 329 33.82 -16.53 -12.14
CA ALA A 329 34.36 -15.21 -12.44
C ALA A 329 33.99 -14.18 -11.36
N ALA A 330 32.76 -14.21 -10.85
CA ALA A 330 32.34 -13.34 -9.74
C ALA A 330 33.07 -13.65 -8.42
N SER A 331 33.68 -14.83 -8.28
CA SER A 331 34.49 -15.21 -7.12
C SER A 331 36.00 -14.93 -7.28
N ASP A 332 36.44 -14.38 -8.42
CA ASP A 332 37.86 -14.25 -8.78
C ASP A 332 38.25 -12.79 -9.05
N HIS A 333 38.39 -12.01 -7.97
CA HIS A 333 38.80 -10.60 -7.98
C HIS A 333 39.26 -10.13 -6.58
N SER A 334 39.83 -8.94 -6.47
CA SER A 334 40.45 -8.41 -5.23
C SER A 334 39.48 -7.84 -4.17
N GLY A 335 38.17 -8.05 -4.33
CA GLY A 335 37.10 -7.40 -3.52
C GLY A 335 36.35 -8.38 -2.61
N ASP A 336 35.08 -8.11 -2.31
CA ASP A 336 34.22 -9.10 -1.62
C ASP A 336 33.67 -10.14 -2.61
N THR A 337 34.48 -11.17 -2.86
CA THR A 337 34.21 -12.26 -3.81
C THR A 337 32.99 -13.10 -3.40
N ALA A 338 32.80 -13.35 -2.11
CA ALA A 338 31.68 -14.13 -1.62
C ALA A 338 30.35 -13.41 -1.84
N SER A 339 30.26 -12.12 -1.52
CA SER A 339 29.05 -11.34 -1.82
C SER A 339 28.82 -11.21 -3.32
N ALA A 340 29.85 -10.93 -4.12
CA ALA A 340 29.71 -10.82 -5.58
C ALA A 340 29.21 -12.12 -6.21
N ALA A 341 29.76 -13.27 -5.80
CA ALA A 341 29.34 -14.59 -6.26
C ALA A 341 27.90 -14.94 -5.85
N VAL A 342 27.50 -14.65 -4.61
CA VAL A 342 26.10 -14.83 -4.15
C VAL A 342 25.14 -14.00 -4.99
N LEU A 343 25.44 -12.71 -5.19
CA LEU A 343 24.57 -11.81 -5.93
C LEU A 343 24.46 -12.21 -7.41
N CYS A 344 25.57 -12.63 -8.03
CA CYS A 344 25.59 -13.16 -9.39
C CYS A 344 24.72 -14.43 -9.50
N GLY A 345 24.89 -15.36 -8.55
CA GLY A 345 24.10 -16.59 -8.48
C GLY A 345 22.61 -16.35 -8.26
N GLN A 346 22.23 -15.37 -7.42
CA GLN A 346 20.83 -14.98 -7.22
C GLN A 346 20.20 -14.41 -8.50
N LEU A 347 20.91 -13.55 -9.23
CA LEU A 347 20.42 -12.97 -10.49
C LEU A 347 20.22 -14.04 -11.57
N LEU A 348 21.24 -14.88 -11.82
CA LEU A 348 21.15 -15.92 -12.84
C LEU A 348 20.19 -17.05 -12.46
N GLY A 349 20.16 -17.40 -11.18
CA GLY A 349 19.20 -18.35 -10.62
C GLY A 349 17.76 -17.87 -10.75
N ALA A 350 17.48 -16.59 -10.46
CA ALA A 350 16.15 -16.00 -10.66
C ALA A 350 15.78 -15.88 -12.14
N ARG A 351 16.78 -15.70 -13.03
CA ARG A 351 16.56 -15.62 -14.48
C ARG A 351 16.16 -16.97 -15.08
N HIS A 352 16.89 -18.02 -14.74
CA HIS A 352 16.83 -19.31 -15.44
C HIS A 352 16.23 -20.46 -14.63
N GLY A 353 16.06 -20.29 -13.33
CA GLY A 353 15.64 -21.36 -12.42
C GLY A 353 16.77 -22.34 -12.07
N PRO A 354 16.48 -23.40 -11.30
CA PRO A 354 17.48 -24.32 -10.75
C PRO A 354 18.17 -25.18 -11.81
N THR A 355 17.55 -25.34 -12.99
CA THR A 355 18.07 -26.20 -14.07
C THR A 355 19.29 -25.61 -14.77
N ALA A 356 19.53 -24.31 -14.64
CA ALA A 356 20.73 -23.67 -15.17
C ALA A 356 21.95 -23.86 -14.28
N ILE A 357 21.76 -24.29 -13.02
CA ILE A 357 22.87 -24.54 -12.10
C ILE A 357 23.50 -25.89 -12.47
N PRO A 358 24.82 -25.95 -12.76
CA PRO A 358 25.50 -27.20 -13.07
C PRO A 358 25.27 -28.27 -11.99
N ALA A 359 25.00 -29.50 -12.42
CA ALA A 359 24.67 -30.60 -11.51
C ALA A 359 25.81 -30.84 -10.51
N GLU A 360 27.06 -30.72 -10.94
CA GLU A 360 28.24 -30.92 -10.11
C GLU A 360 28.30 -29.92 -8.95
N LEU A 361 27.94 -28.64 -9.21
CA LEU A 361 27.94 -27.60 -8.18
C LEU A 361 26.77 -27.75 -7.22
N ARG A 362 25.59 -28.13 -7.72
CA ARG A 362 24.39 -28.34 -6.92
C ARG A 362 24.50 -29.59 -6.03
N ASP A 363 25.10 -30.67 -6.56
CA ASP A 363 25.29 -31.92 -5.84
C ASP A 363 26.41 -31.82 -4.79
N ALA A 364 27.39 -30.92 -5.00
CA ALA A 364 28.42 -30.59 -4.02
C ALA A 364 27.91 -29.73 -2.85
N LEU A 365 26.79 -29.01 -3.01
CA LEU A 365 26.23 -28.15 -1.97
C LEU A 365 25.51 -28.99 -0.88
N PRO A 366 25.97 -28.98 0.38
CA PRO A 366 25.47 -29.89 1.42
C PRO A 366 24.03 -29.56 1.89
N ILE A 367 23.56 -28.35 1.64
CA ILE A 367 22.24 -27.86 2.09
C ILE A 367 21.17 -27.90 1.01
N THR A 368 21.43 -28.50 -0.16
CA THR A 368 20.47 -28.54 -1.28
C THR A 368 19.06 -29.00 -0.85
N PRO A 369 18.87 -30.11 -0.09
CA PRO A 369 17.55 -30.54 0.35
C PRO A 369 16.83 -29.52 1.26
N LEU A 370 17.60 -28.78 2.05
CA LEU A 370 17.08 -27.74 2.95
C LEU A 370 16.61 -26.52 2.14
N VAL A 371 17.41 -26.08 1.16
CA VAL A 371 17.06 -24.97 0.27
C VAL A 371 15.84 -25.32 -0.58
N GLU A 372 15.76 -26.55 -1.11
CA GLU A 372 14.59 -27.02 -1.86
C GLU A 372 13.31 -27.00 -1.02
N ARG A 373 13.40 -27.43 0.25
CA ARG A 373 12.26 -27.43 1.17
C ARG A 373 11.76 -26.01 1.44
N ILE A 374 12.63 -25.10 1.90
CA ILE A 374 12.20 -23.75 2.24
C ILE A 374 11.79 -22.93 1.01
N ALA A 375 12.38 -23.18 -0.17
CA ALA A 375 11.92 -22.59 -1.42
C ALA A 375 10.50 -23.07 -1.79
N THR A 376 10.22 -24.35 -1.56
CA THR A 376 8.88 -24.92 -1.75
C THR A 376 7.89 -24.31 -0.78
N ASP A 377 8.26 -24.19 0.50
CA ASP A 377 7.42 -23.56 1.51
C ASP A 377 7.18 -22.07 1.17
N ALA A 378 8.20 -21.33 0.76
CA ALA A 378 8.05 -19.96 0.29
C ALA A 378 7.11 -19.87 -0.93
N ALA A 379 7.27 -20.77 -1.91
CA ALA A 379 6.40 -20.80 -3.08
C ALA A 379 4.94 -21.13 -2.74
N THR A 380 4.72 -21.99 -1.76
CA THR A 380 3.39 -22.31 -1.22
C THR A 380 2.79 -21.10 -0.53
N GLU A 381 3.51 -20.49 0.42
CA GLU A 381 2.98 -19.41 1.27
C GLU A 381 2.77 -18.09 0.51
N PHE A 382 3.74 -17.67 -0.30
CA PHE A 382 3.65 -16.45 -1.12
C PHE A 382 2.89 -16.67 -2.44
N GLY A 383 2.54 -17.92 -2.72
CA GLY A 383 1.79 -18.31 -3.91
C GLY A 383 0.27 -18.27 -3.70
N PRO A 384 -0.49 -18.76 -4.70
CA PRO A 384 -1.95 -18.73 -4.69
C PRO A 384 -2.63 -19.68 -3.70
N TYR A 385 -1.91 -20.69 -3.22
CA TYR A 385 -2.48 -21.79 -2.42
C TYR A 385 -1.60 -22.04 -1.19
N PRO A 386 -1.68 -21.16 -0.17
CA PRO A 386 -0.92 -21.37 1.05
C PRO A 386 -1.43 -22.59 1.82
N ASP A 387 -0.56 -23.22 2.59
CA ASP A 387 -0.87 -24.38 3.41
C ASP A 387 -1.38 -23.89 4.78
N GLU A 388 -2.57 -24.35 5.16
CA GLU A 388 -3.25 -23.98 6.41
C GLU A 388 -3.36 -25.18 7.37
N SER A 389 -2.57 -26.24 7.15
CA SER A 389 -2.56 -27.41 8.01
C SER A 389 -1.92 -27.13 9.36
N ASP A 390 -2.29 -27.90 10.39
CA ASP A 390 -1.62 -27.88 11.69
C ASP A 390 -0.11 -28.19 11.56
N ASP A 391 0.30 -28.92 10.53
CA ASP A 391 1.72 -29.17 10.26
C ASP A 391 2.45 -27.89 9.83
N TRP A 392 1.80 -27.08 9.02
CA TRP A 392 2.30 -25.77 8.64
C TRP A 392 2.49 -24.87 9.87
N GLU A 393 1.47 -24.75 10.71
CA GLU A 393 1.53 -23.93 11.93
C GLU A 393 2.62 -24.39 12.90
N ARG A 394 2.84 -25.72 13.03
CA ARG A 394 3.94 -26.26 13.83
C ARG A 394 5.32 -25.93 13.24
N ARG A 395 5.46 -25.92 11.91
CA ARG A 395 6.73 -25.58 11.24
C ARG A 395 7.00 -24.08 11.27
N TYR A 396 5.97 -23.25 11.16
CA TYR A 396 6.05 -21.79 11.08
C TYR A 396 5.19 -21.09 12.15
N PRO A 397 5.53 -21.21 13.44
CA PRO A 397 4.76 -20.58 14.51
C PRO A 397 4.81 -19.05 14.43
N THR A 398 3.67 -18.40 14.68
CA THR A 398 3.43 -16.96 14.47
C THR A 398 3.34 -16.12 15.74
N THR A 399 3.49 -16.72 16.93
CA THR A 399 3.33 -16.11 18.26
C THR A 399 4.47 -15.18 18.72
N GLU A 400 5.38 -14.78 17.82
CA GLU A 400 6.68 -14.16 18.18
C GLU A 400 6.67 -12.65 18.53
N ALA A 401 5.51 -11.99 18.61
CA ALA A 401 5.47 -10.52 18.73
C ALA A 401 5.36 -10.01 20.17
N THR A 402 6.46 -10.04 20.94
CA THR A 402 6.63 -9.14 22.09
C THR A 402 8.04 -8.56 22.14
N GLY A 403 8.08 -7.23 22.14
CA GLY A 403 9.27 -6.38 22.04
C GLY A 403 8.87 -5.00 21.53
N THR A 404 8.53 -4.10 22.45
CA THR A 404 8.22 -2.68 22.17
C THR A 404 9.43 -1.96 21.60
N THR A 405 9.47 -1.83 20.27
CA THR A 405 10.26 -0.81 19.56
C THR A 405 9.34 -0.03 18.64
N PRO A 406 9.48 1.30 18.49
CA PRO A 406 8.72 2.06 17.51
C PRO A 406 9.10 1.55 16.13
N SER A 407 8.16 0.87 15.47
CA SER A 407 8.29 0.43 14.10
C SER A 407 8.54 1.64 13.20
N THR A 408 9.68 1.68 12.50
CA THR A 408 9.85 2.54 11.30
C THR A 408 9.23 1.85 10.09
N ALA A 409 8.04 1.30 10.25
CA ALA A 409 7.35 0.62 9.18
C ALA A 409 7.27 1.57 7.98
N ASP A 410 7.67 1.04 6.82
CA ASP A 410 7.40 1.61 5.51
C ASP A 410 7.68 0.53 4.43
N TYR A 411 7.18 -0.70 4.64
CA TYR A 411 7.21 -1.74 3.60
C TYR A 411 5.83 -2.20 3.26
N ARG A 412 5.44 -1.78 2.07
CA ARG A 412 4.31 -2.24 1.31
C ARG A 412 4.49 -3.73 0.96
N THR A 413 3.38 -4.33 0.58
CA THR A 413 3.21 -5.45 -0.34
C THR A 413 2.01 -5.08 -1.17
N GLY A 414 1.59 -5.97 -2.07
CA GLY A 414 0.17 -5.99 -2.40
C GLY A 414 -0.79 -6.04 -1.19
N LEU A 415 -0.31 -6.16 0.06
CA LEU A 415 -1.08 -6.22 1.30
C LEU A 415 -0.60 -5.40 2.54
N THR A 416 0.59 -4.77 2.61
CA THR A 416 1.09 -4.09 3.85
C THR A 416 1.15 -2.55 3.83
N ALA A 417 0.06 -1.87 3.47
CA ALA A 417 -0.03 -0.40 3.66
C ALA A 417 -0.24 0.04 5.14
N VAL A 418 0.35 -0.59 6.16
CA VAL A 418 0.08 -0.26 7.59
C VAL A 418 1.34 0.02 8.42
N PRO A 419 2.00 1.13 8.09
CA PRO A 419 2.24 2.25 9.02
C PRO A 419 1.42 3.47 8.63
N ARG A 420 1.09 3.57 7.34
CA ARG A 420 0.25 4.62 6.76
C ARG A 420 -1.21 4.40 7.01
N LEU A 421 -1.71 3.19 7.25
CA LEU A 421 -3.12 3.02 7.61
C LEU A 421 -3.45 3.59 8.99
N ALA A 422 -2.59 3.51 10.00
CA ALA A 422 -2.89 4.16 11.29
C ALA A 422 -2.89 5.68 11.17
N ALA A 423 -1.86 6.25 10.52
CA ALA A 423 -1.80 7.69 10.26
C ALA A 423 -2.89 8.15 9.27
N SER A 424 -3.22 7.39 8.23
CA SER A 424 -4.29 7.68 7.27
C SER A 424 -5.67 7.46 7.86
N ARG A 425 -5.85 6.50 8.79
CA ARG A 425 -7.08 6.34 9.60
C ARG A 425 -7.27 7.57 10.46
N ASP A 426 -6.23 7.94 11.18
CA ASP A 426 -6.20 9.12 12.06
C ASP A 426 -6.44 10.41 11.26
N ARG A 427 -5.81 10.57 10.10
CA ARG A 427 -6.01 11.71 9.18
C ARG A 427 -7.39 11.71 8.54
N PHE A 428 -7.92 10.56 8.14
CA PHE A 428 -9.27 10.48 7.55
C PHE A 428 -10.34 10.78 8.59
N LEU A 429 -10.25 10.15 9.77
CA LEU A 429 -11.10 10.48 10.91
C LEU A 429 -10.97 11.97 11.26
N GLY A 430 -9.74 12.49 11.27
CA GLY A 430 -9.47 13.91 11.50
C GLY A 430 -10.14 14.80 10.46
N ALA A 431 -10.13 14.42 9.18
CA ALA A 431 -10.80 15.15 8.10
C ALA A 431 -12.32 15.17 8.28
N VAL A 432 -12.92 14.03 8.63
CA VAL A 432 -14.39 13.95 8.82
C VAL A 432 -14.81 14.67 10.10
N LEU A 433 -14.11 14.50 11.21
CA LEU A 433 -14.37 15.22 12.47
C LEU A 433 -14.13 16.72 12.30
N GLY A 434 -13.02 17.11 11.70
CA GLY A 434 -12.70 18.51 11.44
C GLY A 434 -13.75 19.17 10.55
N CYS A 435 -14.25 18.46 9.53
CA CYS A 435 -15.39 18.92 8.73
C CYS A 435 -16.63 19.22 9.60
N ALA A 436 -17.00 18.26 10.45
CA ALA A 436 -18.15 18.36 11.34
C ALA A 436 -17.99 19.50 12.34
N ILE A 437 -16.81 19.63 12.96
CA ILE A 437 -16.47 20.68 13.92
C ILE A 437 -16.55 22.06 13.25
N GLY A 438 -15.96 22.20 12.07
CA GLY A 438 -15.94 23.46 11.33
C GLY A 438 -17.33 23.89 10.85
N GLU A 439 -18.17 22.96 10.40
CA GLU A 439 -19.57 23.26 10.07
C GLU A 439 -20.32 23.70 11.33
N ALA A 440 -20.23 22.92 12.42
CA ALA A 440 -20.90 23.20 13.68
C ALA A 440 -20.53 24.57 14.25
N LEU A 441 -19.25 24.95 14.16
CA LEU A 441 -18.78 26.27 14.59
C LEU A 441 -19.35 27.38 13.69
N GLY A 442 -19.39 27.19 12.37
CA GLY A 442 -19.83 28.25 11.45
C GLY A 442 -21.35 28.43 11.37
N ILE A 443 -22.17 27.47 11.80
CA ILE A 443 -23.65 27.53 11.71
C ILE A 443 -24.27 28.75 12.39
N PRO A 444 -23.93 29.12 13.64
CA PRO A 444 -24.57 30.23 14.36
C PRO A 444 -24.38 31.61 13.71
N VAL A 445 -23.41 31.73 12.81
CA VAL A 445 -23.05 32.95 12.07
C VAL A 445 -23.27 32.79 10.56
N ALA A 446 -23.82 31.65 10.11
CA ALA A 446 -24.04 31.38 8.71
C ALA A 446 -25.11 32.33 8.15
N GLY A 447 -24.68 33.31 7.36
CA GLY A 447 -25.53 34.34 6.76
C GLY A 447 -25.42 35.73 7.38
N ASP A 448 -24.67 35.89 8.46
CA ASP A 448 -24.37 37.20 9.05
C ASP A 448 -23.30 37.95 8.25
N SER A 449 -23.30 39.27 8.36
CA SER A 449 -22.17 40.13 8.00
C SER A 449 -21.08 40.09 9.08
N TRP A 450 -19.83 40.40 8.71
CA TRP A 450 -18.75 40.53 9.69
C TRP A 450 -19.08 41.54 10.81
N GLU A 451 -19.77 42.65 10.49
CA GLU A 451 -20.20 43.60 11.50
C GLU A 451 -21.17 42.99 12.53
N GLU A 452 -22.11 42.16 12.08
CA GLU A 452 -23.06 41.45 12.96
C GLU A 452 -22.35 40.39 13.80
N ILE A 453 -21.44 39.60 13.20
CA ILE A 453 -20.63 38.61 13.92
C ILE A 453 -19.84 39.30 15.03
N ARG A 454 -19.14 40.38 14.70
CA ARG A 454 -18.35 41.16 15.66
C ARG A 454 -19.22 41.81 16.74
N ALA A 455 -20.41 42.28 16.39
CA ALA A 455 -21.35 42.85 17.37
C ALA A 455 -21.88 41.80 18.36
N ARG A 456 -22.11 40.56 17.90
CA ARG A 456 -22.61 39.46 18.74
C ARG A 456 -21.53 38.76 19.55
N HIS A 457 -20.33 38.61 19.00
CA HIS A 457 -19.27 37.75 19.56
C HIS A 457 -18.00 38.50 19.99
N GLY A 458 -17.94 39.82 19.78
CA GLY A 458 -16.80 40.66 20.16
C GLY A 458 -15.74 40.80 19.07
N ALA A 459 -14.63 41.47 19.40
CA ALA A 459 -13.59 41.86 18.43
C ALA A 459 -12.89 40.66 17.77
N ASP A 460 -12.75 39.55 18.49
CA ASP A 460 -12.13 38.32 18.02
C ASP A 460 -13.11 37.42 17.24
N GLY A 461 -14.39 37.79 17.20
CA GLY A 461 -15.45 37.02 16.57
C GLY A 461 -15.74 35.71 17.31
N LEU A 462 -16.30 34.75 16.58
CA LEU A 462 -16.63 33.43 17.08
C LEU A 462 -15.36 32.56 17.22
N THR A 463 -15.12 32.08 18.43
CA THR A 463 -13.93 31.29 18.78
C THR A 463 -14.24 29.93 19.41
N ASP A 464 -15.51 29.71 19.79
CA ASP A 464 -16.01 28.48 20.39
C ASP A 464 -17.48 28.24 19.96
N TYR A 465 -18.03 27.07 20.23
CA TYR A 465 -19.44 26.79 20.00
C TYR A 465 -20.36 27.74 20.77
N VAL A 466 -21.46 28.16 20.15
CA VAL A 466 -22.49 28.96 20.82
C VAL A 466 -23.37 28.02 21.66
N PRO A 467 -23.45 28.18 23.00
CA PRO A 467 -24.29 27.33 23.83
C PRO A 467 -25.78 27.56 23.49
N ALA A 468 -26.37 26.64 22.72
CA ALA A 468 -27.77 26.72 22.26
C ALA A 468 -28.48 25.35 22.37
N GLY A 469 -28.25 24.65 23.48
CA GLY A 469 -28.68 23.28 23.75
C GLY A 469 -27.49 22.32 23.85
N HIS A 470 -27.73 21.08 24.31
CA HIS A 470 -26.70 20.03 24.37
C HIS A 470 -27.02 18.94 23.32
N PRO A 471 -26.05 18.54 22.49
CA PRO A 471 -24.68 19.06 22.39
C PRO A 471 -24.62 20.45 21.71
N SER A 472 -23.62 21.27 22.07
CA SER A 472 -23.45 22.65 21.56
C SER A 472 -22.97 22.68 20.10
N GLY A 473 -22.16 21.70 19.69
CA GLY A 473 -21.66 21.50 18.33
C GLY A 473 -22.67 20.79 17.44
N ARG A 474 -23.78 21.45 17.13
CA ARG A 474 -24.86 20.89 16.30
C ARG A 474 -24.44 20.77 14.83
N LEU A 475 -24.66 19.61 14.22
CA LEU A 475 -24.31 19.37 12.82
C LEU A 475 -25.30 20.05 11.86
N GLY A 476 -24.84 20.45 10.69
CA GLY A 476 -25.68 20.97 9.61
C GLY A 476 -26.00 19.90 8.57
N SER A 477 -26.65 20.33 7.48
CA SER A 477 -26.99 19.44 6.37
C SER A 477 -25.76 18.96 5.60
N ASP A 478 -24.68 19.74 5.56
CA ASP A 478 -23.51 19.38 4.77
C ASP A 478 -22.78 18.19 5.42
N THR A 479 -22.63 18.15 6.75
CA THR A 479 -22.08 16.97 7.44
C THR A 479 -23.01 15.77 7.35
N GLN A 480 -24.33 15.94 7.48
CA GLN A 480 -25.26 14.80 7.28
C GLN A 480 -25.10 14.19 5.88
N LEU A 481 -25.06 15.02 4.83
CA LEU A 481 -24.85 14.55 3.47
C LEU A 481 -23.44 14.00 3.24
N LEU A 482 -22.42 14.51 3.93
CA LEU A 482 -21.08 13.92 3.94
C LEU A 482 -21.14 12.49 4.48
N LEU A 483 -21.82 12.25 5.60
CA LEU A 483 -21.97 10.91 6.18
C LEU A 483 -22.72 9.96 5.23
N PHE A 484 -23.80 10.42 4.58
CA PHE A 484 -24.46 9.62 3.56
C PHE A 484 -23.59 9.39 2.33
N THR A 485 -22.75 10.35 1.94
CA THR A 485 -21.76 10.15 0.86
C THR A 485 -20.74 9.09 1.25
N LEU A 486 -20.29 9.10 2.51
CA LEU A 486 -19.37 8.10 3.06
C LEU A 486 -19.99 6.70 3.05
N GLU A 487 -21.22 6.55 3.55
CA GLU A 487 -21.94 5.27 3.50
C GLU A 487 -22.18 4.81 2.04
N GLY A 488 -22.56 5.71 1.14
CA GLY A 488 -22.71 5.42 -0.29
C GLY A 488 -21.40 4.95 -0.94
N THR A 489 -20.28 5.56 -0.55
CA THR A 489 -18.93 5.21 -1.03
C THR A 489 -18.50 3.85 -0.48
N ILE A 490 -18.77 3.53 0.78
CA ILE A 490 -18.57 2.19 1.38
C ILE A 490 -19.36 1.15 0.59
N ARG A 491 -20.67 1.36 0.37
CA ARG A 491 -21.52 0.42 -0.37
C ARG A 491 -21.05 0.25 -1.82
N ALA A 492 -20.60 1.33 -2.46
CA ALA A 492 -20.00 1.25 -3.79
C ALA A 492 -18.73 0.41 -3.80
N SER A 493 -17.90 0.46 -2.75
CA SER A 493 -16.72 -0.40 -2.62
C SER A 493 -17.10 -1.86 -2.41
N VAL A 494 -18.11 -2.14 -1.57
CA VAL A 494 -18.65 -3.50 -1.42
C VAL A 494 -19.12 -4.03 -2.77
N SER A 495 -19.90 -3.24 -3.50
CA SER A 495 -20.38 -3.55 -4.85
C SER A 495 -19.24 -3.66 -5.88
N ARG A 496 -18.18 -2.87 -5.76
CA ARG A 496 -16.98 -2.98 -6.61
C ARG A 496 -16.34 -4.36 -6.46
N ARG A 497 -16.24 -4.86 -5.24
CA ARG A 497 -15.63 -6.17 -4.94
C ARG A 497 -16.51 -7.35 -5.31
N THR A 498 -17.84 -7.21 -5.22
CA THR A 498 -18.78 -8.32 -5.47
C THR A 498 -19.36 -8.33 -6.88
N ALA A 499 -19.54 -7.16 -7.51
CA ALA A 499 -20.25 -6.99 -8.78
C ALA A 499 -19.48 -6.14 -9.81
N GLY A 500 -18.25 -5.68 -9.50
CA GLY A 500 -17.39 -4.97 -10.45
C GLY A 500 -17.73 -3.50 -10.69
N THR A 501 -18.49 -2.85 -9.79
CA THR A 501 -18.79 -1.40 -9.86
C THR A 501 -17.52 -0.55 -9.98
N THR A 502 -17.44 0.29 -11.03
CA THR A 502 -16.30 1.19 -11.26
C THR A 502 -16.59 2.64 -10.88
N ASP A 503 -17.86 3.04 -10.74
CA ASP A 503 -18.28 4.41 -10.43
C ASP A 503 -19.23 4.42 -9.21
N PRO A 504 -18.94 5.21 -8.14
CA PRO A 504 -19.73 5.20 -6.92
C PRO A 504 -20.98 6.08 -7.00
N THR A 505 -21.13 6.91 -8.04
CA THR A 505 -22.17 7.95 -8.12
C THR A 505 -23.59 7.40 -7.95
N ARG A 506 -23.90 6.22 -8.49
CA ARG A 506 -25.22 5.59 -8.30
C ARG A 506 -25.49 5.24 -6.83
N HIS A 507 -24.49 4.73 -6.12
CA HIS A 507 -24.62 4.39 -4.69
C HIS A 507 -24.67 5.66 -3.82
N VAL A 508 -23.94 6.72 -4.22
CA VAL A 508 -24.01 8.03 -3.58
C VAL A 508 -25.38 8.67 -3.80
N GLN A 509 -25.93 8.60 -5.03
CA GLN A 509 -27.29 9.05 -5.33
C GLN A 509 -28.33 8.28 -4.50
N HIS A 510 -28.18 6.96 -4.38
CA HIS A 510 -29.04 6.14 -3.51
C HIS A 510 -28.94 6.59 -2.04
N ALA A 511 -27.73 6.87 -1.55
CA ALA A 511 -27.53 7.38 -0.21
C ALA A 511 -28.16 8.77 0.00
N TYR A 512 -28.16 9.65 -1.00
CA TYR A 512 -28.87 10.93 -0.92
C TYR A 512 -30.39 10.77 -0.84
N GLN A 513 -30.97 9.73 -1.45
CA GLN A 513 -32.40 9.44 -1.28
C GLN A 513 -32.70 8.88 0.12
N ARG A 514 -31.79 8.09 0.70
CA ARG A 514 -31.90 7.70 2.12
C ARG A 514 -31.79 8.91 3.04
N TRP A 515 -30.89 9.86 2.75
CA TRP A 515 -30.86 11.13 3.46
C TRP A 515 -32.17 11.91 3.30
N LEU A 516 -32.71 12.04 2.09
CA LEU A 516 -33.98 12.73 1.85
C LEU A 516 -35.14 12.10 2.64
N HIS A 517 -35.12 10.77 2.81
CA HIS A 517 -36.07 10.08 3.68
C HIS A 517 -35.94 10.50 5.15
N THR A 518 -34.71 10.64 5.67
CA THR A 518 -34.50 11.16 7.03
C THR A 518 -35.04 12.59 7.21
N GLN A 519 -35.20 13.36 6.13
CA GLN A 519 -35.83 14.68 6.15
C GLN A 519 -37.37 14.63 6.08
N HIS A 520 -37.97 13.57 6.63
CA HIS A 520 -39.41 13.32 6.76
C HIS A 520 -40.20 13.11 5.46
N LEU A 521 -39.54 12.81 4.33
CA LEU A 521 -40.23 12.25 3.18
C LEU A 521 -40.40 10.74 3.38
N SER A 522 -41.58 10.19 3.12
CA SER A 522 -41.75 8.72 3.14
C SER A 522 -40.84 8.07 2.10
N TRP A 523 -40.32 6.88 2.38
CA TRP A 523 -39.41 6.19 1.46
C TRP A 523 -39.96 6.07 0.03
N PRO A 524 -41.24 5.71 -0.21
CA PRO A 524 -41.81 5.70 -1.57
C PRO A 524 -41.81 7.07 -2.29
N ARG A 525 -41.73 8.18 -1.55
CA ARG A 525 -41.64 9.54 -2.09
C ARG A 525 -40.20 10.03 -2.23
N ALA A 526 -39.23 9.37 -1.60
CA ALA A 526 -37.82 9.75 -1.61
C ALA A 526 -36.99 8.84 -2.53
N ALA A 527 -37.29 7.55 -2.61
CA ALA A 527 -36.45 6.54 -3.26
C ALA A 527 -36.24 6.75 -4.76
N GLY A 528 -37.22 7.33 -5.47
CA GLY A 528 -37.19 7.42 -6.93
C GLY A 528 -37.09 6.03 -7.57
N GLU A 529 -36.19 5.89 -8.55
CA GLU A 529 -35.97 4.60 -9.23
C GLU A 529 -35.50 3.48 -8.30
N PHE A 530 -34.87 3.80 -7.16
CA PHE A 530 -34.38 2.80 -6.22
C PHE A 530 -35.50 2.03 -5.51
N LEU A 531 -36.74 2.51 -5.56
CA LEU A 531 -37.89 1.81 -4.96
C LEU A 531 -38.07 0.39 -5.53
N GLY A 532 -37.69 0.17 -6.80
CA GLY A 532 -37.79 -1.14 -7.45
C GLY A 532 -36.76 -2.17 -6.98
N THR A 533 -35.62 -1.72 -6.46
CA THR A 533 -34.51 -2.58 -5.98
C THR A 533 -34.40 -2.60 -4.46
N ALA A 534 -34.81 -1.53 -3.79
CA ALA A 534 -34.82 -1.36 -2.34
C ALA A 534 -36.22 -0.87 -1.89
N PRO A 535 -37.15 -1.79 -1.57
CA PRO A 535 -38.53 -1.42 -1.21
C PRO A 535 -38.63 -0.68 0.14
N GLU A 536 -37.60 -0.76 0.98
CA GLU A 536 -37.47 -0.05 2.25
C GLU A 536 -36.10 0.64 2.36
N PRO A 537 -35.96 1.71 3.16
CA PRO A 537 -34.68 2.36 3.37
C PRO A 537 -33.77 1.46 4.22
N ASP A 538 -32.69 0.97 3.63
CA ASP A 538 -31.81 -0.06 4.21
C ASP A 538 -30.46 0.46 4.73
N GLY A 539 -29.76 -0.42 5.45
CA GLY A 539 -28.44 -0.23 6.07
C GLY A 539 -28.40 0.66 7.32
N TRP A 540 -27.20 0.83 7.87
CA TRP A 540 -27.06 1.26 9.27
C TRP A 540 -27.22 2.77 9.52
N LEU A 541 -26.78 3.62 8.59
CA LEU A 541 -26.79 5.06 8.85
C LEU A 541 -28.22 5.62 8.91
N VAL A 542 -29.11 5.14 8.03
CA VAL A 542 -30.51 5.61 7.98
C VAL A 542 -31.32 5.24 9.25
N GLN A 543 -30.81 4.33 10.09
CA GLN A 543 -31.42 3.96 11.36
C GLN A 543 -31.08 4.94 12.51
N GLN A 544 -30.12 5.86 12.31
CA GLN A 544 -29.71 6.80 13.35
C GLN A 544 -30.79 7.89 13.54
N ARG A 545 -31.56 7.81 14.62
CA ARG A 545 -32.69 8.73 14.89
C ARG A 545 -32.30 10.21 14.89
N ALA A 546 -31.09 10.56 15.31
CA ALA A 546 -30.62 11.95 15.31
C ALA A 546 -30.47 12.55 13.91
N LEU A 547 -30.32 11.73 12.85
CA LEU A 547 -30.29 12.20 11.47
C LEU A 547 -31.68 12.63 10.95
N PHE A 548 -32.77 12.25 11.63
CA PHE A 548 -34.11 12.72 11.31
C PHE A 548 -34.40 14.14 11.79
N GLN A 549 -33.45 14.80 12.46
CA GLN A 549 -33.57 16.23 12.71
C GLN A 549 -33.38 16.98 11.40
N THR A 550 -34.48 17.58 10.92
CA THR A 550 -34.46 18.42 9.72
C THR A 550 -33.51 19.59 9.92
N ARG A 551 -32.50 19.69 9.06
CA ARG A 551 -31.57 20.83 9.00
C ARG A 551 -32.08 21.86 8.00
N ASN A 552 -31.30 22.89 7.71
CA ASN A 552 -31.64 23.90 6.70
C ASN A 552 -30.87 23.65 5.37
N PRO A 553 -31.15 22.55 4.64
CA PRO A 553 -30.43 22.22 3.43
C PRO A 553 -30.69 23.24 2.31
N GLY A 554 -29.67 23.44 1.46
CA GLY A 554 -29.77 24.36 0.34
C GLY A 554 -30.92 24.04 -0.63
N ARG A 555 -31.56 25.08 -1.18
CA ARG A 555 -32.73 24.95 -2.09
C ARG A 555 -32.43 24.11 -3.33
N THR A 556 -31.25 24.30 -3.93
CA THR A 556 -30.81 23.51 -5.11
C THR A 556 -30.80 22.03 -4.79
N MET A 557 -30.18 21.65 -3.67
CA MET A 557 -30.08 20.26 -3.21
C MET A 557 -31.47 19.62 -3.11
N MET A 558 -32.36 20.22 -2.31
CA MET A 558 -33.72 19.70 -2.11
C MET A 558 -34.48 19.58 -3.43
N ARG A 559 -34.40 20.60 -4.29
CA ARG A 559 -35.05 20.58 -5.61
C ARG A 559 -34.54 19.42 -6.46
N THR A 560 -33.22 19.22 -6.54
CA THR A 560 -32.63 18.17 -7.39
C THR A 560 -32.94 16.76 -6.89
N LEU A 561 -32.87 16.51 -5.57
CA LEU A 561 -33.18 15.19 -5.03
C LEU A 561 -34.67 14.86 -5.16
N ILE A 562 -35.57 15.82 -4.91
CA ILE A 562 -37.02 15.63 -5.09
C ILE A 562 -37.36 15.42 -6.58
N ALA A 563 -36.74 16.16 -7.50
CA ALA A 563 -36.96 15.97 -8.94
C ALA A 563 -36.54 14.57 -9.40
N PHE A 564 -35.41 14.06 -8.90
CA PHE A 564 -35.00 12.68 -9.10
C PHE A 564 -36.01 11.69 -8.50
N ALA A 565 -36.42 11.89 -7.25
CA ALA A 565 -37.35 11.02 -6.55
C ALA A 565 -38.73 10.93 -7.24
N LYS A 566 -39.15 12.01 -7.92
CA LYS A 566 -40.39 12.05 -8.72
C LYS A 566 -40.25 11.50 -10.14
N GLY A 567 -39.05 11.06 -10.55
CA GLY A 567 -38.77 10.66 -11.93
C GLY A 567 -38.86 11.82 -12.93
N GLN A 568 -38.84 13.06 -12.46
CA GLN A 568 -38.90 14.26 -13.30
C GLN A 568 -37.55 14.58 -13.93
N GLN A 569 -36.48 14.07 -13.34
CA GLN A 569 -35.11 14.28 -13.80
C GLN A 569 -34.27 13.03 -13.53
N PRO A 570 -33.45 12.56 -14.49
CA PRO A 570 -32.51 11.47 -14.23
C PRO A 570 -31.39 11.91 -13.28
N MET A 571 -30.58 10.94 -12.85
CA MET A 571 -29.33 11.21 -12.13
C MET A 571 -28.44 12.15 -12.97
N GLY A 572 -27.86 13.16 -12.33
CA GLY A 572 -26.98 14.11 -13.02
C GLY A 572 -25.66 13.47 -13.47
N THR A 573 -25.19 13.83 -14.66
CA THR A 573 -23.86 13.44 -15.18
C THR A 573 -23.05 14.68 -15.58
N PRO A 574 -21.73 14.58 -15.82
CA PRO A 574 -20.93 15.71 -16.29
C PRO A 574 -21.44 16.34 -17.60
N GLU A 575 -22.04 15.54 -18.47
CA GLU A 575 -22.63 15.95 -19.76
C GLU A 575 -24.04 16.52 -19.58
N ARG A 576 -24.79 15.99 -18.61
CA ARG A 576 -26.18 16.38 -18.31
C ARG A 576 -26.34 16.62 -16.80
N PRO A 577 -25.81 17.73 -16.27
CA PRO A 577 -25.84 17.99 -14.84
C PRO A 577 -27.25 18.17 -14.31
N ALA A 578 -27.44 17.90 -13.01
CA ALA A 578 -28.75 18.03 -12.39
C ALA A 578 -29.22 19.49 -12.18
N SER A 579 -28.31 20.45 -12.16
CA SER A 579 -28.59 21.88 -12.12
C SER A 579 -27.39 22.69 -12.60
N ASP A 580 -27.55 23.99 -12.81
CA ASP A 580 -26.48 24.96 -13.11
C ASP A 580 -25.96 25.70 -11.87
N SER A 581 -26.23 25.19 -10.66
CA SER A 581 -25.86 25.85 -9.40
C SER A 581 -24.35 25.86 -9.15
N ALA A 582 -23.80 27.04 -8.85
CA ALA A 582 -22.42 27.25 -8.41
C ALA A 582 -22.23 27.19 -6.88
N GLY A 583 -23.29 26.87 -6.13
CA GLY A 583 -23.29 26.84 -4.66
C GLY A 583 -22.32 25.82 -4.05
N SER A 584 -21.91 26.08 -2.81
CA SER A 584 -20.81 25.39 -2.12
C SER A 584 -21.19 24.10 -1.39
N SER A 585 -22.48 23.83 -1.17
CA SER A 585 -22.94 22.67 -0.38
C SER A 585 -22.44 21.30 -0.90
N ALA A 586 -22.00 21.21 -2.16
CA ALA A 586 -21.44 19.99 -2.75
C ALA A 586 -19.97 19.73 -2.42
N LEU A 587 -19.26 20.70 -1.85
CA LEU A 587 -17.82 20.62 -1.59
C LEU A 587 -17.49 19.48 -0.63
N VAL A 588 -17.96 19.55 0.62
CA VAL A 588 -17.46 18.66 1.68
C VAL A 588 -17.90 17.21 1.52
N ARG A 589 -18.87 16.96 0.65
CA ARG A 589 -19.24 15.60 0.19
C ARG A 589 -18.12 14.92 -0.60
N ALA A 590 -17.12 15.66 -1.08
CA ALA A 590 -15.92 15.08 -1.69
C ALA A 590 -14.94 14.47 -0.68
N VAL A 591 -15.02 14.80 0.62
CA VAL A 591 -14.07 14.27 1.62
C VAL A 591 -14.07 12.74 1.62
N PRO A 592 -15.23 12.03 1.66
CA PRO A 592 -15.28 10.57 1.49
C PRO A 592 -14.69 10.03 0.18
N VAL A 593 -14.79 10.79 -0.91
CA VAL A 593 -14.34 10.37 -2.24
C VAL A 593 -12.83 10.18 -2.28
N ALA A 594 -12.09 10.84 -1.39
CA ALA A 594 -10.65 10.66 -1.24
C ALA A 594 -10.23 9.20 -0.99
N LEU A 595 -11.13 8.34 -0.50
CA LEU A 595 -10.85 6.91 -0.28
C LEU A 595 -11.03 6.04 -1.55
N TRP A 596 -11.69 6.55 -2.58
CA TRP A 596 -12.18 5.74 -3.69
C TRP A 596 -11.06 5.12 -4.56
N SER A 597 -9.94 5.83 -4.70
CA SER A 597 -8.79 5.41 -5.51
C SER A 597 -7.48 5.93 -4.94
N SER A 598 -6.41 5.20 -5.21
CA SER A 598 -5.04 5.67 -4.97
C SER A 598 -4.55 6.65 -6.04
N ASP A 599 -5.25 6.74 -7.19
CA ASP A 599 -4.97 7.72 -8.23
C ASP A 599 -5.69 9.04 -7.89
N PRO A 600 -4.96 10.11 -7.54
CA PRO A 600 -5.58 11.37 -7.17
C PRO A 600 -6.30 12.04 -8.36
N ALA A 601 -5.93 11.74 -9.61
CA ALA A 601 -6.67 12.22 -10.79
C ALA A 601 -8.04 11.56 -10.90
N GLU A 602 -8.13 10.25 -10.63
CA GLU A 602 -9.41 9.53 -10.55
C GLU A 602 -10.27 10.07 -9.39
N VAL A 603 -9.67 10.33 -8.23
CA VAL A 603 -10.37 10.95 -7.08
C VAL A 603 -10.95 12.32 -7.45
N PHE A 604 -10.18 13.15 -8.16
CA PHE A 604 -10.65 14.45 -8.66
C PHE A 604 -11.87 14.29 -9.57
N ASP A 605 -11.81 13.35 -10.53
CA ASP A 605 -12.91 13.07 -11.45
C ASP A 605 -14.16 12.56 -10.74
N ILE A 606 -14.01 11.67 -9.78
CA ILE A 606 -15.13 11.15 -9.00
C ILE A 606 -15.73 12.27 -8.14
N GLY A 607 -14.91 13.16 -7.57
CA GLY A 607 -15.37 14.34 -6.84
C GLY A 607 -16.20 15.27 -7.72
N MET A 608 -15.78 15.49 -8.97
CA MET A 608 -16.61 16.22 -9.94
C MET A 608 -17.93 15.51 -10.21
N ARG A 609 -17.91 14.18 -10.39
CA ARG A 609 -19.10 13.38 -10.70
C ARG A 609 -20.08 13.28 -9.54
N THR A 610 -19.63 13.30 -8.29
CA THR A 610 -20.53 13.37 -7.13
C THR A 610 -21.17 14.75 -6.97
N ALA A 611 -20.47 15.83 -7.37
CA ALA A 611 -21.03 17.17 -7.36
C ALA A 611 -22.22 17.33 -8.32
N VAL A 612 -22.08 16.85 -9.57
CA VAL A 612 -23.09 17.05 -10.64
C VAL A 612 -24.43 16.35 -10.38
N LEU A 613 -24.49 15.43 -9.40
CA LEU A 613 -25.73 14.87 -8.88
C LEU A 613 -26.70 15.97 -8.39
N THR A 614 -26.16 17.13 -8.00
CA THR A 614 -26.95 18.25 -7.46
C THR A 614 -26.50 19.63 -7.97
N HIS A 615 -25.19 19.83 -8.19
CA HIS A 615 -24.54 21.10 -8.55
C HIS A 615 -23.66 20.90 -9.79
N GLY A 616 -24.14 21.35 -10.95
CA GLY A 616 -23.47 21.11 -12.22
C GLY A 616 -22.59 22.22 -12.75
N HIS A 617 -22.62 23.40 -12.15
CA HIS A 617 -21.81 24.51 -12.61
C HIS A 617 -20.31 24.15 -12.57
N PRO A 618 -19.48 24.54 -13.56
CA PRO A 618 -18.06 24.28 -13.57
C PRO A 618 -17.36 24.64 -12.25
N THR A 619 -17.65 25.82 -11.69
CA THR A 619 -17.17 26.26 -10.37
C THR A 619 -17.46 25.26 -9.26
N ALA A 620 -18.67 24.70 -9.20
CA ALA A 620 -19.04 23.75 -8.16
C ALA A 620 -18.29 22.43 -8.32
N ARG A 621 -18.40 21.79 -9.49
CA ARG A 621 -17.79 20.46 -9.71
C ARG A 621 -16.26 20.49 -9.65
N LEU A 622 -15.61 21.51 -10.19
CA LEU A 622 -14.14 21.62 -10.17
C LEU A 622 -13.62 21.92 -8.77
N SER A 623 -14.33 22.73 -7.97
CA SER A 623 -13.95 22.97 -6.57
C SER A 623 -14.16 21.71 -5.72
N THR A 624 -15.23 20.94 -5.96
CA THR A 624 -15.45 19.65 -5.28
C THR A 624 -14.37 18.63 -5.65
N GLY A 625 -14.02 18.52 -6.94
CA GLY A 625 -12.90 17.69 -7.39
C GLY A 625 -11.57 18.11 -6.77
N ALA A 626 -11.31 19.43 -6.69
CA ALA A 626 -10.11 19.96 -6.06
C ALA A 626 -10.02 19.62 -4.57
N LEU A 627 -11.13 19.73 -3.82
CA LEU A 627 -11.14 19.32 -2.41
C LEU A 627 -10.90 17.82 -2.25
N ALA A 628 -11.52 16.97 -3.08
CA ALA A 628 -11.30 15.52 -3.05
C ALA A 628 -9.81 15.19 -3.27
N PHE A 629 -9.20 15.84 -4.26
CA PHE A 629 -7.78 15.72 -4.56
C PHE A 629 -6.91 16.16 -3.38
N LEU A 630 -7.14 17.36 -2.83
CA LEU A 630 -6.36 17.86 -1.69
C LEU A 630 -6.42 16.89 -0.52
N VAL A 631 -7.61 16.43 -0.14
CA VAL A 631 -7.78 15.47 0.95
C VAL A 631 -7.04 14.17 0.64
N SER A 632 -7.11 13.62 -0.57
CA SER A 632 -6.41 12.36 -0.90
C SER A 632 -4.89 12.48 -0.79
N ARG A 633 -4.29 13.61 -1.19
CA ARG A 633 -2.84 13.85 -1.01
C ARG A 633 -2.47 13.98 0.48
N LEU A 634 -3.31 14.65 1.27
CA LEU A 634 -3.09 14.78 2.72
C LEU A 634 -3.19 13.43 3.43
N LEU A 635 -4.13 12.55 3.04
CA LEU A 635 -4.22 11.18 3.55
C LEU A 635 -2.97 10.35 3.21
N ALA A 636 -2.35 10.61 2.05
CA ALA A 636 -1.08 10.02 1.66
C ALA A 636 0.13 10.56 2.45
N GLY A 637 -0.08 11.58 3.30
CA GLY A 637 0.92 12.18 4.19
C GLY A 637 1.67 13.37 3.57
N GLU A 638 1.16 13.94 2.49
CA GLU A 638 1.80 15.07 1.82
C GLU A 638 1.49 16.40 2.52
N ALA A 639 2.37 17.37 2.34
CA ALA A 639 2.16 18.71 2.88
C ALA A 639 1.08 19.43 2.07
N LEU A 640 0.22 20.19 2.75
CA LEU A 640 -0.88 20.94 2.12
C LEU A 640 -0.38 21.86 1.00
N ALA A 641 0.75 22.54 1.20
CA ALA A 641 1.35 23.41 0.17
C ALA A 641 1.69 22.64 -1.12
N GLY A 642 2.27 21.44 -1.01
CA GLY A 642 2.58 20.60 -2.16
C GLY A 642 1.31 20.07 -2.86
N ALA A 643 0.32 19.64 -2.08
CA ALA A 643 -0.97 19.20 -2.62
C ALA A 643 -1.68 20.33 -3.40
N VAL A 644 -1.52 21.59 -2.98
CA VAL A 644 -2.08 22.75 -3.68
C VAL A 644 -1.38 23.02 -5.01
N GLU A 645 -0.07 22.86 -5.09
CA GLU A 645 0.66 22.98 -6.37
C GLU A 645 0.17 21.93 -7.37
N GLU A 646 0.02 20.69 -6.92
CA GLU A 646 -0.45 19.59 -7.77
C GLU A 646 -1.92 19.75 -8.20
N VAL A 647 -2.80 20.23 -7.32
CA VAL A 647 -4.22 20.42 -7.69
C VAL A 647 -4.39 21.56 -8.71
N LEU A 648 -3.53 22.58 -8.67
CA LEU A 648 -3.51 23.65 -9.66
C LEU A 648 -3.09 23.14 -11.05
N ASP A 649 -2.14 22.20 -11.11
CA ASP A 649 -1.76 21.52 -12.34
C ASP A 649 -2.93 20.68 -12.88
N GLN A 650 -3.57 19.87 -12.02
CA GLN A 650 -4.74 19.07 -12.37
C GLN A 650 -5.92 19.92 -12.89
N LEU A 651 -6.10 21.13 -12.35
CA LEU A 651 -7.12 22.07 -12.79
C LEU A 651 -6.82 22.67 -14.16
N SER A 652 -5.54 22.92 -14.48
CA SER A 652 -5.12 23.62 -15.71
C SER A 652 -5.57 22.93 -17.01
N GLY A 653 -5.75 21.60 -16.97
CA GLY A 653 -6.24 20.81 -18.09
C GLY A 653 -7.77 20.78 -18.27
N ARG A 654 -8.54 21.52 -17.46
CA ARG A 654 -10.01 21.40 -17.40
C ARG A 654 -10.71 22.65 -17.92
N SER A 655 -11.75 22.50 -18.74
CA SER A 655 -12.57 23.63 -19.19
C SER A 655 -13.30 24.32 -18.02
N GLY A 656 -13.21 25.65 -17.93
CA GLY A 656 -13.89 26.46 -16.91
C GLY A 656 -13.16 26.53 -15.56
N HIS A 657 -11.87 26.18 -15.52
CA HIS A 657 -11.04 26.13 -14.32
C HIS A 657 -10.57 27.49 -13.81
N GLU A 658 -10.68 28.55 -14.61
CA GLU A 658 -10.02 29.84 -14.40
C GLU A 658 -10.44 30.49 -13.08
N GLU A 659 -11.73 30.43 -12.76
CA GLU A 659 -12.28 30.95 -11.49
C GLU A 659 -11.66 30.23 -10.28
N VAL A 660 -11.69 28.89 -10.30
CA VAL A 660 -11.22 28.04 -9.20
C VAL A 660 -9.71 28.21 -9.02
N THR A 661 -8.97 28.19 -10.12
CA THR A 661 -7.51 28.38 -10.16
C THR A 661 -7.14 29.75 -9.59
N ARG A 662 -7.83 30.81 -10.01
CA ARG A 662 -7.58 32.18 -9.52
C ARG A 662 -7.82 32.29 -8.02
N ARG A 663 -8.90 31.69 -7.51
CA ARG A 663 -9.31 31.73 -6.11
C ARG A 663 -8.38 30.91 -5.21
N ILE A 664 -7.98 29.70 -5.61
CA ILE A 664 -6.95 28.90 -4.91
C ILE A 664 -5.61 29.66 -4.91
N GLY A 665 -5.18 30.21 -6.05
CA GLY A 665 -3.96 31.00 -6.13
C GLY A 665 -3.99 32.26 -5.26
N ALA A 666 -5.15 32.92 -5.14
CA ALA A 666 -5.33 34.06 -4.25
C ALA A 666 -5.24 33.64 -2.78
N ALA A 667 -5.86 32.52 -2.39
CA ALA A 667 -5.80 31.98 -1.03
C ALA A 667 -4.36 31.70 -0.60
N VAL A 668 -3.56 31.07 -1.46
CA VAL A 668 -2.13 30.79 -1.21
C VAL A 668 -1.32 32.08 -1.05
N ARG A 669 -1.51 33.05 -1.96
CA ARG A 669 -0.81 34.34 -1.86
C ARG A 669 -1.15 35.09 -0.58
N LEU A 670 -2.44 35.09 -0.20
CA LEU A 670 -2.91 35.74 1.01
C LEU A 670 -2.36 35.04 2.26
N ALA A 671 -2.32 33.70 2.27
CA ALA A 671 -1.78 32.94 3.41
C ALA A 671 -0.30 33.21 3.66
N ARG A 672 0.49 33.50 2.62
CA ARG A 672 1.90 33.93 2.77
C ARG A 672 2.06 35.26 3.53
N ALA A 673 1.02 36.10 3.56
CA ALA A 673 0.99 37.33 4.34
C ALA A 673 0.50 37.11 5.79
N GLY A 674 0.15 35.87 6.16
CA GLY A 674 -0.39 35.52 7.47
C GLY A 674 -1.91 35.77 7.59
N ARG A 675 -2.38 35.91 8.84
CA ARG A 675 -3.78 36.23 9.15
C ARG A 675 -4.10 37.66 8.69
N VAL A 676 -5.17 37.81 7.91
CA VAL A 676 -5.65 39.11 7.44
C VAL A 676 -6.98 39.50 8.09
N ALA A 677 -7.37 40.76 7.99
CA ALA A 677 -8.67 41.22 8.46
C ALA A 677 -9.81 40.59 7.63
N PRO A 678 -10.99 40.32 8.23
CA PRO A 678 -12.13 39.73 7.51
C PRO A 678 -12.54 40.50 6.24
N THR A 679 -12.49 41.83 6.26
CA THR A 679 -12.83 42.67 5.10
C THR A 679 -11.82 42.53 3.95
N ASP A 680 -10.54 42.27 4.26
CA ASP A 680 -9.51 42.01 3.25
C ASP A 680 -9.62 40.59 2.69
N LEU A 681 -9.96 39.62 3.56
CA LEU A 681 -10.29 38.24 3.18
C LEU A 681 -11.46 38.23 2.18
N GLU A 682 -12.55 38.93 2.51
CA GLU A 682 -13.74 39.03 1.68
C GLU A 682 -13.45 39.67 0.32
N ARG A 683 -12.67 40.75 0.31
CA ARG A 683 -12.27 41.43 -0.93
C ARG A 683 -11.45 40.52 -1.85
N ALA A 684 -10.58 39.70 -1.28
CA ALA A 684 -9.69 38.82 -2.04
C ALA A 684 -10.37 37.52 -2.49
N LEU A 685 -11.15 36.89 -1.61
CA LEU A 685 -11.62 35.51 -1.78
C LEU A 685 -13.14 35.39 -1.92
N GLY A 686 -13.92 36.43 -1.63
CA GLY A 686 -15.38 36.43 -1.62
C GLY A 686 -15.96 36.12 -0.24
N THR A 687 -17.25 35.80 -0.19
CA THR A 687 -18.01 35.58 1.07
C THR A 687 -18.42 34.12 1.26
N GLY A 688 -17.89 33.20 0.44
CA GLY A 688 -18.26 31.79 0.49
C GLY A 688 -19.63 31.49 -0.14
N ALA A 689 -20.14 32.35 -1.03
CA ALA A 689 -21.42 32.16 -1.70
C ALA A 689 -21.36 31.11 -2.81
N THR A 690 -20.17 30.93 -3.41
CA THR A 690 -19.90 29.90 -4.41
C THR A 690 -18.90 28.87 -3.90
N ALA A 691 -18.86 27.70 -4.53
CA ALA A 691 -17.93 26.65 -4.15
C ALA A 691 -16.45 27.08 -4.24
N ALA A 692 -16.08 27.91 -5.22
CA ALA A 692 -14.69 28.37 -5.34
C ALA A 692 -14.30 29.34 -4.21
N GLU A 693 -15.24 30.17 -3.76
CA GLU A 693 -15.02 31.08 -2.62
C GLU A 693 -14.88 30.28 -1.33
N SER A 694 -15.80 29.35 -1.08
CA SER A 694 -15.74 28.54 0.15
C SER A 694 -14.48 27.68 0.22
N LEU A 695 -14.06 27.10 -0.91
CA LEU A 695 -12.81 26.35 -1.02
C LEU A 695 -11.61 27.26 -0.73
N ALA A 696 -11.57 28.45 -1.31
CA ALA A 696 -10.45 29.36 -1.17
C ALA A 696 -10.31 29.91 0.26
N ILE A 697 -11.41 30.32 0.89
CA ILE A 697 -11.39 30.79 2.30
C ILE A 697 -10.97 29.65 3.23
N GLY A 698 -11.57 28.46 3.09
CA GLY A 698 -11.22 27.31 3.92
C GLY A 698 -9.76 26.88 3.74
N LEU A 699 -9.25 26.92 2.50
CA LEU A 699 -7.84 26.64 2.20
C LEU A 699 -6.90 27.71 2.78
N HIS A 700 -7.26 29.00 2.67
CA HIS A 700 -6.48 30.08 3.27
C HIS A 700 -6.36 29.90 4.79
N ALA A 701 -7.49 29.65 5.47
CA ALA A 701 -7.52 29.40 6.90
C ALA A 701 -6.68 28.18 7.30
N ALA A 702 -6.78 27.08 6.54
CA ALA A 702 -5.98 25.88 6.79
C ALA A 702 -4.46 26.10 6.61
N LEU A 703 -4.06 26.90 5.62
CA LEU A 703 -2.66 27.28 5.41
C LEU A 703 -2.14 28.22 6.51
N VAL A 704 -2.98 29.11 7.04
CA VAL A 704 -2.63 30.02 8.14
C VAL A 704 -2.52 29.28 9.48
N GLY A 705 -3.39 28.30 9.73
CA GLY A 705 -3.39 27.55 10.99
C GLY A 705 -2.33 26.46 11.09
N ASP A 706 -1.67 26.07 10.00
CA ASP A 706 -0.54 25.11 9.98
C ASP A 706 -0.79 23.81 10.78
N GLY A 707 -1.98 23.22 10.61
CA GLY A 707 -2.36 21.99 11.32
C GLY A 707 -2.96 22.19 12.72
N ASP A 708 -3.15 23.43 13.17
CA ASP A 708 -3.87 23.76 14.41
C ASP A 708 -5.30 24.24 14.13
N LEU A 709 -6.29 23.51 14.64
CA LEU A 709 -7.71 23.85 14.48
C LEU A 709 -8.09 25.12 15.24
N ASP A 710 -7.48 25.38 16.39
CA ASP A 710 -7.82 26.52 17.24
C ASP A 710 -7.43 27.84 16.59
N THR A 711 -6.34 27.82 15.83
CA THR A 711 -5.91 28.95 15.02
C THR A 711 -6.68 29.04 13.70
N ALA A 712 -6.92 27.90 13.03
CA ALA A 712 -7.51 27.89 11.68
C ALA A 712 -9.01 28.21 11.66
N LEU A 713 -9.79 27.60 12.55
CA LEU A 713 -11.25 27.69 12.50
C LEU A 713 -11.79 29.12 12.69
N PRO A 714 -11.28 29.95 13.63
CA PRO A 714 -11.71 31.34 13.72
C PRO A 714 -11.42 32.16 12.46
N VAL A 715 -10.35 31.84 11.71
CA VAL A 715 -10.06 32.49 10.42
C VAL A 715 -11.08 32.06 9.36
N ALA A 716 -11.54 30.81 9.41
CA ALA A 716 -12.47 30.26 8.43
C ALA A 716 -13.91 30.73 8.63
N VAL A 717 -14.36 31.02 9.86
CA VAL A 717 -15.78 31.32 10.15
C VAL A 717 -16.09 32.80 10.36
N ASN A 718 -15.09 33.63 10.70
CA ASN A 718 -15.28 35.05 11.00
C ASN A 718 -15.15 35.93 9.75
N HIS A 719 -16.04 35.71 8.80
CA HIS A 719 -16.27 36.55 7.64
C HIS A 719 -17.75 36.52 7.29
N SER A 720 -18.20 37.43 6.43
CA SER A 720 -19.60 37.50 6.01
C SER A 720 -19.97 36.27 5.18
N GLY A 721 -21.20 35.77 5.37
CA GLY A 721 -21.81 34.78 4.48
C GLY A 721 -21.55 33.31 4.86
N GLY A 722 -20.91 32.55 3.96
CA GLY A 722 -20.85 31.09 3.94
C GLY A 722 -19.97 30.42 5.00
N SER A 723 -19.98 30.93 6.23
CA SER A 723 -19.09 30.55 7.35
C SER A 723 -19.15 29.06 7.72
N ALA A 724 -20.32 28.43 7.63
CA ALA A 724 -20.44 26.99 7.91
C ALA A 724 -19.64 26.13 6.92
N THR A 725 -19.78 26.39 5.62
CA THR A 725 -19.08 25.59 4.59
C THR A 725 -17.58 25.90 4.54
N THR A 726 -17.17 27.16 4.77
CA THR A 726 -15.75 27.52 4.86
C THR A 726 -15.07 26.89 6.08
N GLY A 727 -15.75 26.92 7.24
CA GLY A 727 -15.34 26.20 8.44
C GLY A 727 -15.18 24.70 8.17
N ALA A 728 -16.17 24.08 7.52
CA ALA A 728 -16.14 22.67 7.18
C ALA A 728 -14.98 22.29 6.24
N VAL A 729 -14.69 23.10 5.20
CA VAL A 729 -13.53 22.90 4.32
C VAL A 729 -12.23 23.05 5.10
N CYS A 730 -12.09 24.11 5.89
CA CYS A 730 -10.90 24.36 6.72
C CYS A 730 -10.64 23.19 7.67
N GLY A 731 -11.65 22.79 8.44
CA GLY A 731 -11.54 21.69 9.38
C GLY A 731 -11.22 20.36 8.70
N SER A 732 -11.77 20.10 7.50
CA SER A 732 -11.41 18.91 6.71
C SER A 732 -9.91 18.87 6.37
N LEU A 733 -9.36 19.99 5.90
CA LEU A 733 -7.96 20.08 5.50
C LEU A 733 -7.03 20.03 6.71
N VAL A 734 -7.32 20.81 7.76
CA VAL A 734 -6.52 20.83 8.99
C VAL A 734 -6.57 19.48 9.69
N GLY A 735 -7.75 18.86 9.80
CA GLY A 735 -7.92 17.53 10.37
C GLY A 735 -7.18 16.45 9.58
N ALA A 736 -7.15 16.53 8.24
CA ALA A 736 -6.36 15.63 7.39
C ALA A 736 -4.83 15.84 7.54
N VAL A 737 -4.39 17.06 7.86
CA VAL A 737 -2.97 17.37 8.17
C VAL A 737 -2.59 16.87 9.56
N ALA A 738 -3.43 17.15 10.56
CA ALA A 738 -3.13 16.96 11.97
C ALA A 738 -3.36 15.53 12.46
N GLY A 739 -4.41 14.87 11.97
CA GLY A 739 -4.97 13.63 12.52
C GLY A 739 -5.97 13.89 13.65
N ALA A 740 -6.93 12.99 13.82
CA ALA A 740 -7.99 13.05 14.84
C ALA A 740 -7.43 13.18 16.26
N ARG A 741 -6.33 12.48 16.57
CA ARG A 741 -5.68 12.52 17.90
C ARG A 741 -5.14 13.89 18.30
N ARG A 742 -5.01 14.83 17.36
CA ARG A 742 -4.56 16.20 17.63
C ARG A 742 -5.71 17.21 17.71
N ILE A 743 -6.95 16.76 17.48
CA ILE A 743 -8.13 17.60 17.66
C ILE A 743 -8.31 17.82 19.17
N PRO A 744 -8.36 19.08 19.65
CA PRO A 744 -8.63 19.37 21.06
C PRO A 744 -9.95 18.77 21.53
N GLU A 745 -9.96 18.12 22.69
CA GLU A 745 -11.12 17.40 23.26
C GLU A 745 -12.38 18.28 23.35
N ARG A 746 -12.21 19.57 23.63
CA ARG A 746 -13.34 20.53 23.69
C ARG A 746 -14.17 20.60 22.42
N TRP A 747 -13.57 20.32 21.25
CA TRP A 747 -14.29 20.30 19.98
C TRP A 747 -15.05 19.00 19.76
N THR A 748 -14.58 17.88 20.33
CA THR A 748 -15.19 16.56 20.15
C THR A 748 -16.23 16.23 21.22
N ASP A 749 -16.03 16.69 22.46
CA ASP A 749 -16.92 16.40 23.60
C ASP A 749 -18.34 16.89 23.38
N ASP A 750 -18.46 18.09 22.79
CA ASP A 750 -19.74 18.75 22.48
C ASP A 750 -20.17 18.57 21.02
N LEU A 751 -19.58 17.65 20.26
CA LEU A 751 -19.93 17.43 18.85
C LEU A 751 -21.14 16.50 18.72
N GLU A 752 -22.20 16.97 18.07
CA GLU A 752 -23.34 16.13 17.73
C GLU A 752 -22.92 14.96 16.83
N LEU A 753 -23.42 13.75 17.13
CA LEU A 753 -23.14 12.52 16.38
C LEU A 753 -21.65 12.09 16.35
N HIS A 754 -20.82 12.55 17.29
CA HIS A 754 -19.41 12.14 17.40
C HIS A 754 -19.20 10.63 17.19
N ASP A 755 -19.88 9.78 17.97
CA ASP A 755 -19.73 8.31 17.90
C ASP A 755 -20.15 7.72 16.54
N VAL A 756 -21.14 8.35 15.88
CA VAL A 756 -21.61 7.90 14.56
C VAL A 756 -20.60 8.29 13.49
N ILE A 757 -20.04 9.51 13.57
CA ILE A 757 -18.96 9.98 12.70
C ILE A 757 -17.75 9.07 12.84
N GLU A 758 -17.30 8.83 14.07
CA GLU A 758 -16.13 8.01 14.36
C GLU A 758 -16.30 6.58 13.84
N ARG A 759 -17.45 5.96 14.12
CA ARG A 759 -17.75 4.61 13.66
C ARG A 759 -17.81 4.52 12.15
N LEU A 760 -18.47 5.46 11.47
CA LEU A 760 -18.59 5.43 10.02
C LEU A 760 -17.24 5.68 9.33
N ALA A 761 -16.43 6.60 9.86
CA ALA A 761 -15.08 6.83 9.38
C ALA A 761 -14.19 5.59 9.60
N HIS A 762 -14.31 4.93 10.75
CA HIS A 762 -13.61 3.67 11.02
C HIS A 762 -14.02 2.57 10.02
N ASP A 763 -15.32 2.38 9.83
CA ASP A 763 -15.86 1.38 8.89
C ASP A 763 -15.41 1.68 7.45
N ALA A 764 -15.37 2.94 7.04
CA ALA A 764 -14.85 3.34 5.74
C ALA A 764 -13.38 2.95 5.56
N VAL A 765 -12.54 3.20 6.56
CA VAL A 765 -11.12 2.85 6.44
C VAL A 765 -10.89 1.33 6.55
N LEU A 766 -11.82 0.59 7.15
CA LEU A 766 -11.83 -0.88 7.06
C LEU A 766 -12.20 -1.34 5.65
N GLU A 767 -13.27 -0.80 5.05
CA GLU A 767 -13.73 -1.19 3.71
C GLU A 767 -12.73 -0.83 2.60
N PHE A 768 -12.17 0.38 2.65
CA PHE A 768 -11.11 0.81 1.71
C PHE A 768 -9.71 0.34 2.15
N GLY A 769 -9.65 -0.38 3.27
CA GLY A 769 -8.46 -1.03 3.78
C GLY A 769 -8.13 -2.32 3.03
N PRO A 770 -6.99 -2.95 3.35
CA PRO A 770 -6.53 -4.15 2.65
C PRO A 770 -7.39 -5.39 2.90
N ARG A 771 -8.22 -5.40 3.96
CA ARG A 771 -9.11 -6.50 4.33
C ARG A 771 -10.49 -5.96 4.72
N PRO A 772 -11.30 -5.58 3.73
CA PRO A 772 -12.68 -5.17 3.99
C PRO A 772 -13.46 -6.33 4.62
N PRO A 773 -14.18 -6.11 5.73
CA PRO A 773 -14.98 -7.15 6.34
C PRO A 773 -16.21 -7.47 5.48
N ALA A 774 -16.85 -8.60 5.76
CA ALA A 774 -18.19 -8.87 5.25
C ALA A 774 -19.20 -8.06 6.08
N TRP A 775 -19.78 -7.02 5.49
CA TRP A 775 -20.65 -6.09 6.21
C TRP A 775 -22.07 -6.60 6.43
N GLY A 776 -22.50 -7.64 5.72
CA GLY A 776 -23.88 -8.13 5.76
C GLY A 776 -24.88 -7.00 5.52
N ASP A 777 -25.89 -6.91 6.37
CA ASP A 777 -26.97 -5.92 6.27
C ASP A 777 -26.55 -4.50 6.69
N ARG A 778 -25.34 -4.29 7.23
CA ARG A 778 -24.88 -2.96 7.64
C ARG A 778 -24.67 -2.04 6.42
N TYR A 779 -24.02 -2.56 5.37
CA TYR A 779 -23.74 -1.85 4.12
C TYR A 779 -24.11 -2.73 2.91
N PRO A 780 -25.40 -2.89 2.60
CA PRO A 780 -25.84 -3.75 1.52
C PRO A 780 -25.41 -3.17 0.15
N PRO A 781 -24.92 -4.02 -0.78
CA PRO A 781 -24.58 -3.62 -2.14
C PRO A 781 -25.88 -3.44 -2.95
N THR A 782 -26.38 -2.22 -3.02
CA THR A 782 -27.65 -1.84 -3.69
C THR A 782 -27.57 -1.69 -5.19
#